data_AF-A0A2E4B6H8-F1
#
_entry.id   AF-A0A2E4B6H8-F1
#
_cell.length_a   1.000
_cell.length_b   1.000
_cell.length_c   1.000
_cell.angle_alpha   90.00
_cell.angle_beta   90.00
_cell.angle_gamma   90.00
#
_symmetry.space_group_name_H-M   'P 1'
#
loop_
_entity.id
_entity.type
_entity.pdbx_description
1 polymer ?
#
loop_
_entity_poly.entity_id
_entity_poly.type
_entity_poly.pdbx_seq_one_letter_code
_entity_poly.pdbx_strand_id
1 'polypeptide(L)'
;MLGVHRAGPSSSIVGLGVDHRRPYRRWPMVGPSTRQEGAGCHRLGAREPSGLKTVNCEKTFGGRGALSDASSLTVAKLKALCVLHDQPTSGRKADLVARLLEAGLDRATVGLSEPREAEQADEEVISLELEPEPVQAPEVPVPKPDAVPLPVAEEEEVLEAEVLDAIPIEDDAPEEDTPPEVVPPVVPLPGSKSTGPTTLFEMVKTPKAAAVVLVLLLLGAGGWYWAGQQLNPVTVDALRYGDRMGFVLVDGQLTATEGFVEPVIDQLDIEDDICRLEVSFSGDGDVSVHQGTLLDIPSQGSDDRLLGTVSVRGAHGMEWLAVQQEATYDLDELVVKRHLRSIVPGSSECSSSSASASGSADLTLTSWTEIGDRVNLRSNADWEVDLEGVVRGSTTTYGVGGLLGSFEVFAPGIAMLTQPVELQALVGSTPIEKGATGSGLGWDWSVIGAEDFAGKRMWRIVATQPDLTTYCLGSATLSMWVEADNPWASRQTVDVRLSSENTGQQDCSTLSQQLGDAVLPDGEFRLTHTFERTSISRGEDRLDLGTTYVGRPSPNELGAPEDALVDWTRNATHVPDGATAASTTVEDAVACLRSVGSSASGANGALDNEGYIWRAVGDSGGSVDAWNLSWVGNDDAHGWVRVDVGPGDDGSCTFVAKESLDLGIVWNRESAPAVVSMSEVESMLVAEGRFPELMGSKGLFDDDGSYNEGLRRGVLVAVPDDGLTGLISELVDGDAGATTYDYVRTWEAQGWDSSLSVAVDATSGRLLATSLIERPA
;
A
#
# COMPACT_ATOMS: atom_id res chain seq x y z
N MET A 1 -26.14 -2.78 53.89
CA MET A 1 -26.24 -3.70 55.04
C MET A 1 -24.84 -4.25 55.32
N LEU A 2 -24.36 -4.02 56.54
CA LEU A 2 -23.26 -4.67 57.31
C LEU A 2 -22.38 -5.70 56.57
N GLY A 3 -21.04 -5.69 56.57
CA GLY A 3 -20.07 -5.03 57.45
C GLY A 3 -18.90 -5.99 57.80
N VAL A 4 -17.67 -5.58 57.45
CA VAL A 4 -16.41 -5.61 58.24
C VAL A 4 -15.92 -6.92 58.91
N HIS A 5 -14.71 -7.39 58.56
CA HIS A 5 -13.47 -7.52 59.40
C HIS A 5 -12.44 -8.47 58.72
N ARG A 6 -11.21 -8.09 58.32
CA ARG A 6 -9.97 -7.55 58.96
C ARG A 6 -9.01 -8.62 59.54
N ALA A 7 -7.75 -8.53 59.06
CA ALA A 7 -6.46 -8.75 59.72
C ALA A 7 -5.72 -10.11 59.59
N GLY A 8 -4.48 -10.04 59.07
CA GLY A 8 -3.39 -10.99 59.33
C GLY A 8 -2.88 -10.91 60.79
N PRO A 9 -1.74 -11.54 61.16
CA PRO A 9 -0.43 -10.99 60.77
C PRO A 9 0.75 -12.02 60.64
N SER A 10 1.87 -11.44 60.20
CA SER A 10 3.30 -11.83 60.21
C SER A 10 3.84 -12.78 61.29
N SER A 11 4.89 -13.54 60.98
CA SER A 11 6.26 -13.29 61.48
C SER A 11 7.34 -14.18 60.87
N SER A 12 8.50 -13.54 60.73
CA SER A 12 9.85 -13.96 60.32
C SER A 12 10.68 -14.64 61.43
N ILE A 13 11.79 -15.33 61.08
CA ILE A 13 13.11 -15.46 61.79
C ILE A 13 13.97 -16.51 61.02
N VAL A 14 15.07 -16.15 60.30
CA VAL A 14 16.50 -15.92 60.69
C VAL A 14 17.34 -17.20 60.92
N GLY A 15 18.48 -17.34 60.20
CA GLY A 15 19.72 -17.94 60.77
C GLY A 15 20.68 -18.77 59.89
N LEU A 16 21.69 -18.11 59.30
CA LEU A 16 23.15 -18.41 59.34
C LEU A 16 23.76 -19.81 59.00
N GLY A 17 24.65 -19.83 57.98
CA GLY A 17 26.11 -20.00 58.20
C GLY A 17 26.87 -21.31 57.84
N VAL A 18 27.81 -21.18 56.88
CA VAL A 18 29.24 -21.67 56.89
C VAL A 18 29.58 -23.15 56.55
N ASP A 19 30.03 -23.35 55.29
CA ASP A 19 31.38 -23.76 54.81
C ASP A 19 31.99 -25.21 54.94
N HIS A 20 32.73 -25.53 53.86
CA HIS A 20 33.83 -26.50 53.62
C HIS A 20 33.55 -27.95 53.13
N ARG A 21 33.90 -28.23 51.85
CA ARG A 21 35.14 -28.97 51.42
C ARG A 21 35.19 -29.23 49.89
N ARG A 22 36.31 -28.86 49.23
CA ARG A 22 36.75 -29.31 47.88
C ARG A 22 37.46 -30.70 47.94
N PRO A 23 37.82 -31.40 46.83
CA PRO A 23 39.02 -31.05 46.00
C PRO A 23 39.03 -31.39 44.47
N TYR A 24 39.75 -30.54 43.71
CA TYR A 24 40.70 -30.76 42.56
C TYR A 24 40.39 -31.58 41.27
N ARG A 25 40.52 -30.93 40.09
CA ARG A 25 41.65 -31.01 39.09
C ARG A 25 41.29 -30.17 37.83
N ARG A 26 41.92 -29.03 37.52
CA ARG A 26 43.20 -28.72 36.79
C ARG A 26 43.22 -29.09 35.29
N TRP A 27 43.02 -28.11 34.40
CA TRP A 27 43.49 -28.08 32.99
C TRP A 27 44.07 -26.68 32.69
N PRO A 28 45.27 -26.55 32.08
CA PRO A 28 45.86 -25.26 31.70
C PRO A 28 45.80 -24.99 30.18
N MET A 29 45.97 -23.70 29.86
CA MET A 29 46.11 -23.07 28.54
C MET A 29 47.21 -23.65 27.63
N VAL A 30 47.10 -23.37 26.31
CA VAL A 30 48.13 -22.81 25.38
C VAL A 30 47.63 -22.95 23.92
N GLY A 31 47.60 -21.86 23.13
CA GLY A 31 47.59 -21.90 21.64
C GLY A 31 49.01 -21.64 21.09
N PRO A 32 49.25 -21.19 19.84
CA PRO A 32 48.70 -21.51 18.50
C PRO A 32 49.82 -21.98 17.50
N SER A 33 49.51 -22.34 16.24
CA SER A 33 50.45 -22.51 15.09
C SER A 33 49.71 -23.05 13.84
N THR A 34 49.47 -22.27 12.77
CA THR A 34 50.24 -22.10 11.50
C THR A 34 50.30 -23.26 10.47
N ARG A 35 49.67 -23.01 9.30
CA ARG A 35 50.16 -23.13 7.89
C ARG A 35 50.91 -24.41 7.43
N GLN A 36 50.41 -25.09 6.38
CA GLN A 36 51.16 -25.28 5.10
C GLN A 36 50.40 -26.01 3.98
N GLU A 37 50.79 -25.62 2.75
CA GLU A 37 50.36 -25.99 1.41
C GLU A 37 50.69 -27.44 0.99
N GLY A 38 50.05 -27.92 -0.07
CA GLY A 38 50.47 -29.10 -0.83
C GLY A 38 49.85 -29.17 -2.22
N ALA A 39 50.58 -28.70 -3.23
CA ALA A 39 50.27 -28.77 -4.66
C ALA A 39 50.42 -30.19 -5.24
N GLY A 40 49.76 -30.47 -6.38
CA GLY A 40 50.01 -31.67 -7.17
C GLY A 40 49.24 -31.73 -8.50
N CYS A 41 49.78 -31.08 -9.54
CA CYS A 41 49.43 -31.35 -10.94
C CYS A 41 50.12 -32.64 -11.43
N HIS A 42 49.39 -33.51 -12.13
CA HIS A 42 49.98 -34.49 -13.05
C HIS A 42 49.21 -34.53 -14.38
N ARG A 43 49.96 -34.44 -15.48
CA ARG A 43 49.52 -34.66 -16.87
C ARG A 43 50.51 -35.64 -17.54
N LEU A 44 50.02 -36.31 -18.59
CA LEU A 44 50.67 -37.15 -19.64
C LEU A 44 50.17 -38.61 -19.61
N GLY A 45 49.65 -39.21 -20.69
CA GLY A 45 49.57 -38.75 -22.07
C GLY A 45 48.73 -39.64 -23.03
N ALA A 46 48.41 -39.02 -24.17
CA ALA A 46 48.07 -39.47 -25.53
C ALA A 46 47.54 -40.89 -25.83
N ARG A 47 46.34 -40.92 -26.45
CA ARG A 47 46.09 -41.58 -27.74
C ARG A 47 44.76 -41.09 -28.38
N GLU A 48 44.88 -40.41 -29.50
CA GLU A 48 43.83 -40.22 -30.53
C GLU A 48 43.99 -41.33 -31.61
N PRO A 49 43.01 -41.60 -32.53
CA PRO A 49 42.25 -40.56 -33.24
C PRO A 49 40.79 -40.85 -33.66
N SER A 50 40.15 -39.76 -34.11
CA SER A 50 39.18 -39.66 -35.23
C SER A 50 37.68 -39.79 -34.95
N GLY A 51 37.00 -38.64 -34.94
CA GLY A 51 35.55 -38.53 -35.15
C GLY A 51 35.01 -37.12 -34.89
N LEU A 52 35.17 -36.21 -35.87
CA LEU A 52 34.69 -34.82 -35.87
C LEU A 52 33.22 -34.66 -35.43
N LYS A 53 32.97 -33.76 -34.47
CA LYS A 53 32.04 -32.62 -34.59
C LYS A 53 32.42 -31.58 -33.51
N THR A 54 33.09 -30.52 -33.95
CA THR A 54 33.37 -29.33 -33.13
C THR A 54 32.06 -28.59 -32.89
N VAL A 55 31.58 -28.58 -31.65
CA VAL A 55 30.59 -27.63 -31.15
C VAL A 55 31.38 -26.44 -30.61
N ASN A 56 31.10 -25.26 -31.16
CA ASN A 56 31.66 -24.01 -30.70
C ASN A 56 30.96 -23.64 -29.39
N CYS A 57 31.66 -23.75 -28.26
CA CYS A 57 31.19 -23.20 -26.98
C CYS A 57 31.64 -21.74 -26.90
N GLU A 58 30.74 -20.82 -27.21
CA GLU A 58 30.90 -19.41 -26.87
C GLU A 58 29.95 -19.07 -25.72
N LYS A 59 30.52 -18.45 -24.69
CA LYS A 59 29.88 -18.06 -23.43
C LYS A 59 28.71 -17.10 -23.67
N THR A 60 27.49 -17.52 -23.40
CA THR A 60 26.35 -16.63 -23.11
C THR A 60 26.03 -16.69 -21.61
N PHE A 61 26.82 -16.01 -20.79
CA PHE A 61 26.51 -15.82 -19.37
C PHE A 61 26.40 -14.35 -18.95
N GLY A 62 26.50 -13.40 -19.88
CA GLY A 62 26.37 -11.95 -19.61
C GLY A 62 25.11 -11.27 -20.14
N GLY A 63 24.27 -11.96 -20.93
CA GLY A 63 23.14 -11.31 -21.62
C GLY A 63 21.79 -11.39 -20.90
N ARG A 64 21.53 -12.47 -20.14
CA ARG A 64 20.19 -12.73 -19.58
C ARG A 64 19.83 -11.84 -18.39
N GLY A 65 20.78 -11.58 -17.48
CA GLY A 65 20.54 -10.66 -16.35
C GLY A 65 20.35 -9.20 -16.78
N ALA A 66 20.96 -8.79 -17.91
CA ALA A 66 20.81 -7.41 -18.41
C ALA A 66 19.45 -7.15 -19.09
N LEU A 67 18.70 -8.19 -19.46
CA LEU A 67 17.39 -8.07 -20.12
C LEU A 67 16.23 -7.97 -19.11
N SER A 68 16.36 -8.56 -17.92
CA SER A 68 15.35 -8.42 -16.84
C SER A 68 15.26 -6.98 -16.33
N ASP A 69 16.41 -6.33 -16.16
CA ASP A 69 16.53 -5.00 -15.55
C ASP A 69 16.31 -3.88 -16.58
N ALA A 70 16.42 -4.18 -17.87
CA ALA A 70 16.29 -3.20 -18.95
C ALA A 70 14.86 -3.08 -19.52
N SER A 71 13.98 -4.06 -19.27
CA SER A 71 12.58 -4.01 -19.73
C SER A 71 11.72 -3.26 -18.72
N SER A 72 11.14 -2.13 -19.13
CA SER A 72 10.18 -1.35 -18.35
C SER A 72 8.83 -2.03 -18.15
N LEU A 73 8.55 -3.11 -18.90
CA LEU A 73 7.31 -3.89 -18.77
C LEU A 73 7.39 -4.87 -17.60
N THR A 74 6.26 -5.08 -16.92
CA THR A 74 6.08 -6.11 -15.88
C THR A 74 6.04 -7.50 -16.50
N VAL A 75 6.29 -8.53 -15.69
CA VAL A 75 6.22 -9.94 -16.14
C VAL A 75 4.82 -10.27 -16.67
N ALA A 76 3.76 -9.79 -16.02
CA ALA A 76 2.38 -9.95 -16.48
C ALA A 76 2.18 -9.45 -17.92
N LYS A 77 2.69 -8.24 -18.23
CA LYS A 77 2.62 -7.68 -19.59
C LYS A 77 3.41 -8.50 -20.60
N LEU A 78 4.57 -9.02 -20.21
CA LEU A 78 5.40 -9.87 -21.06
C LEU A 78 4.79 -11.26 -21.27
N LYS A 79 4.16 -11.85 -20.25
CA LYS A 79 3.42 -13.12 -20.39
C LYS A 79 2.20 -12.94 -21.28
N ALA A 80 1.43 -11.86 -21.11
CA ALA A 80 0.32 -11.53 -22.00
C ALA A 80 0.80 -11.40 -23.46
N LEU A 81 1.93 -10.71 -23.70
CA LEU A 81 2.54 -10.67 -25.02
C LEU A 81 2.96 -12.07 -25.51
N CYS A 82 3.44 -12.96 -24.64
CA CYS A 82 3.78 -14.33 -25.03
C CYS A 82 2.53 -15.11 -25.47
N VAL A 83 1.43 -15.04 -24.70
CA VAL A 83 0.15 -15.68 -25.06
C VAL A 83 -0.35 -15.20 -26.41
N LEU A 84 -0.29 -13.89 -26.67
CA LEU A 84 -0.75 -13.30 -27.93
C LEU A 84 0.07 -13.71 -29.16
N HIS A 85 1.31 -14.14 -28.95
CA HIS A 85 2.22 -14.56 -30.01
C HIS A 85 2.43 -16.08 -30.03
N ASP A 86 1.50 -16.84 -29.43
CA ASP A 86 1.55 -18.31 -29.30
C ASP A 86 2.89 -18.80 -28.71
N GLN A 87 3.47 -18.03 -27.79
CA GLN A 87 4.70 -18.36 -27.08
C GLN A 87 4.40 -18.86 -25.65
N PRO A 88 5.19 -19.81 -25.13
CA PRO A 88 5.08 -20.24 -23.73
C PRO A 88 5.16 -19.04 -22.76
N THR A 89 4.41 -19.09 -21.65
CA THR A 89 4.39 -18.05 -20.60
C THR A 89 5.30 -18.37 -19.41
N SER A 90 5.93 -19.55 -19.41
CA SER A 90 6.81 -20.00 -18.33
C SER A 90 8.24 -19.43 -18.45
N GLY A 91 8.85 -19.19 -17.29
CA GLY A 91 10.23 -18.72 -17.14
C GLY A 91 10.35 -17.34 -16.47
N ARG A 92 11.61 -16.88 -16.29
CA ARG A 92 11.90 -15.58 -15.68
C ARG A 92 11.64 -14.44 -16.67
N LYS A 93 11.50 -13.20 -16.19
CA LYS A 93 11.29 -11.99 -17.01
C LYS A 93 12.23 -11.91 -18.23
N ALA A 94 13.51 -12.18 -18.04
CA ALA A 94 14.51 -12.17 -19.11
C ALA A 94 14.26 -13.23 -20.21
N ASP A 95 13.70 -14.38 -19.83
CA ASP A 95 13.38 -15.46 -20.77
C ASP A 95 12.15 -15.10 -21.61
N LEU A 96 11.17 -14.41 -21.04
CA LEU A 96 9.99 -13.90 -21.75
C LEU A 96 10.38 -12.78 -22.74
N VAL A 97 11.17 -11.79 -22.29
CA VAL A 97 11.68 -10.71 -23.15
C VAL A 97 12.46 -11.28 -24.33
N ALA A 98 13.38 -12.23 -24.08
CA ALA A 98 14.18 -12.84 -25.13
C ALA A 98 13.30 -13.61 -26.14
N ARG A 99 12.29 -14.34 -25.66
CA ARG A 99 11.36 -15.11 -26.48
C ARG A 99 10.48 -14.22 -27.36
N LEU A 100 10.03 -13.08 -26.85
CA LEU A 100 9.26 -12.10 -27.61
C LEU A 100 10.09 -11.40 -28.69
N LEU A 101 11.36 -11.08 -28.39
CA LEU A 101 12.27 -10.55 -29.40
C LEU A 101 12.57 -11.59 -30.49
N GLU A 102 12.70 -12.87 -30.13
CA GLU A 102 12.88 -13.97 -31.08
C GLU A 102 11.61 -14.23 -31.92
N ALA A 103 10.42 -14.01 -31.34
CA ALA A 103 9.13 -14.06 -32.02
C ALA A 103 8.87 -12.85 -32.95
N GLY A 104 9.79 -11.87 -33.00
CA GLY A 104 9.79 -10.77 -33.96
C GLY A 104 9.18 -9.46 -33.47
N LEU A 105 8.94 -9.30 -32.17
CA LEU A 105 8.53 -8.00 -31.60
C LEU A 105 9.72 -7.05 -31.54
N ASP A 106 9.45 -5.77 -31.77
CA ASP A 106 10.47 -4.73 -31.67
C ASP A 106 10.81 -4.41 -30.20
N ARG A 107 11.99 -3.83 -29.98
CA ARG A 107 12.53 -3.56 -28.65
C ARG A 107 11.63 -2.61 -27.83
N ALA A 108 10.96 -1.66 -28.47
CA ALA A 108 10.09 -0.71 -27.77
C ALA A 108 8.82 -1.41 -27.26
N THR A 109 8.23 -2.30 -28.04
CA THR A 109 7.04 -3.10 -27.65
C THR A 109 7.35 -4.08 -26.51
N VAL A 110 8.60 -4.51 -26.34
CA VAL A 110 9.05 -5.36 -25.23
C VAL A 110 9.69 -4.53 -24.09
N GLY A 111 9.52 -3.20 -24.10
CA GLY A 111 9.94 -2.32 -23.00
C GLY A 111 11.44 -2.00 -22.91
N LEU A 112 12.22 -2.29 -23.97
CA LEU A 112 13.66 -2.02 -24.04
C LEU A 112 13.94 -0.68 -24.73
N SER A 113 14.80 0.14 -24.12
CA SER A 113 15.31 1.37 -24.73
C SER A 113 16.06 1.10 -26.04
N GLU A 114 15.88 1.95 -27.05
CA GLU A 114 16.63 1.83 -28.31
C GLU A 114 18.14 2.06 -28.09
N PRO A 115 19.03 1.30 -28.77
CA PRO A 115 20.45 1.56 -28.70
C PRO A 115 20.79 2.91 -29.36
N ARG A 116 21.49 3.80 -28.66
CA ARG A 116 22.23 4.89 -29.31
C ARG A 116 23.26 4.27 -30.26
N GLU A 117 23.20 4.60 -31.54
CA GLU A 117 24.29 4.29 -32.48
C GLU A 117 25.60 4.85 -31.91
N ALA A 118 26.58 3.95 -31.72
CA ALA A 118 27.87 4.29 -31.17
C ALA A 118 28.66 5.14 -32.17
N GLU A 119 28.91 6.41 -31.83
CA GLU A 119 30.04 7.13 -32.38
C GLU A 119 31.33 6.45 -31.87
N GLN A 120 32.24 6.20 -32.82
CA GLN A 120 33.51 5.50 -32.62
C GLN A 120 34.35 6.15 -31.51
N ALA A 121 34.62 5.39 -30.45
CA ALA A 121 35.60 5.77 -29.44
C ALA A 121 36.98 5.22 -29.85
N ASP A 122 37.93 6.13 -30.04
CA ASP A 122 39.35 5.83 -30.07
C ASP A 122 39.78 5.26 -28.69
N GLU A 123 40.54 4.16 -28.74
CA GLU A 123 41.14 3.50 -27.58
C GLU A 123 42.21 4.38 -26.93
N GLU A 124 42.09 4.67 -25.63
CA GLU A 124 43.28 4.83 -24.79
C GLU A 124 43.12 4.10 -23.45
N VAL A 125 44.18 3.35 -23.15
CA VAL A 125 44.34 2.36 -22.09
C VAL A 125 44.77 3.07 -20.81
N ILE A 126 44.06 2.89 -19.69
CA ILE A 126 44.58 3.25 -18.36
C ILE A 126 44.36 2.12 -17.37
N SER A 127 45.48 1.57 -16.93
CA SER A 127 45.65 0.54 -15.92
C SER A 127 45.30 1.04 -14.51
N LEU A 128 44.68 0.15 -13.73
CA LEU A 128 44.41 0.28 -12.29
C LEU A 128 45.68 0.03 -11.46
N GLU A 129 46.05 0.97 -10.59
CA GLU A 129 46.93 0.71 -9.44
C GLU A 129 46.31 1.25 -8.13
N LEU A 130 46.54 0.46 -7.08
CA LEU A 130 46.05 0.48 -5.70
C LEU A 130 46.31 1.80 -4.93
N GLU A 131 45.31 2.27 -4.18
CA GLU A 131 45.47 3.26 -3.11
C GLU A 131 45.71 2.59 -1.74
N PRO A 132 46.70 3.03 -0.95
CA PRO A 132 46.80 2.73 0.48
C PRO A 132 46.38 3.90 1.40
N GLU A 133 45.94 3.53 2.60
CA GLU A 133 45.44 4.33 3.73
C GLU A 133 46.38 5.44 4.29
N PRO A 134 45.84 6.39 5.10
CA PRO A 134 46.39 7.74 5.26
C PRO A 134 47.35 7.91 6.46
N VAL A 135 48.39 8.76 6.29
CA VAL A 135 49.21 9.31 7.39
C VAL A 135 49.52 10.81 7.13
N GLN A 136 49.56 11.58 8.21
CA GLN A 136 49.40 13.04 8.35
C GLN A 136 50.58 13.96 7.94
N ALA A 137 50.18 15.21 7.59
CA ALA A 137 50.76 16.57 7.83
C ALA A 137 52.01 17.04 7.01
N PRO A 138 52.10 18.32 6.54
CA PRO A 138 52.04 19.53 7.40
C PRO A 138 51.35 20.81 6.84
N GLU A 139 51.25 21.82 7.72
CA GLU A 139 50.65 23.18 7.60
C GLU A 139 51.22 24.13 6.53
N VAL A 140 50.50 25.26 6.35
CA VAL A 140 50.89 26.67 6.00
C VAL A 140 50.24 27.21 4.68
N PRO A 141 49.74 28.47 4.57
CA PRO A 141 48.81 29.26 5.40
C PRO A 141 47.70 29.99 4.57
N VAL A 142 46.74 30.61 5.26
CA VAL A 142 45.59 31.37 4.70
C VAL A 142 45.97 32.75 4.14
N PRO A 143 45.46 33.18 2.97
CA PRO A 143 45.53 34.59 2.53
C PRO A 143 44.27 35.39 2.90
N LYS A 144 44.50 36.60 3.43
CA LYS A 144 43.52 37.69 3.60
C LYS A 144 43.52 38.58 2.35
N PRO A 145 42.41 39.23 1.98
CA PRO A 145 42.43 40.38 1.10
C PRO A 145 42.42 41.73 1.85
N ASP A 146 43.30 42.63 1.41
CA ASP A 146 43.44 44.04 1.81
C ASP A 146 42.45 44.96 1.08
N ALA A 147 42.15 46.09 1.72
CA ALA A 147 41.25 47.17 1.29
C ALA A 147 41.95 48.29 0.50
N VAL A 148 41.22 48.96 -0.42
CA VAL A 148 41.53 50.31 -0.96
C VAL A 148 40.18 51.08 -1.21
N PRO A 149 40.09 52.41 -1.00
CA PRO A 149 38.83 53.14 -0.73
C PRO A 149 38.25 54.02 -1.88
N LEU A 150 37.02 54.50 -1.63
CA LEU A 150 36.06 55.35 -2.41
C LEU A 150 36.62 56.56 -3.21
N PRO A 151 35.89 57.02 -4.26
CA PRO A 151 35.10 58.25 -4.11
C PRO A 151 33.70 58.30 -4.80
N VAL A 152 32.73 58.82 -4.03
CA VAL A 152 31.62 59.78 -4.29
C VAL A 152 30.75 59.75 -5.57
N ALA A 153 29.47 59.44 -5.29
CA ALA A 153 28.13 59.84 -5.81
C ALA A 153 27.95 60.84 -6.98
N GLU A 154 27.03 60.49 -7.88
CA GLU A 154 25.83 61.28 -8.24
C GLU A 154 24.62 60.31 -8.43
N GLU A 155 23.45 60.76 -7.97
CA GLU A 155 22.18 60.04 -7.81
C GLU A 155 21.20 60.43 -8.93
N GLU A 156 20.39 59.49 -9.44
CA GLU A 156 19.12 59.81 -10.12
C GLU A 156 17.99 58.94 -9.54
N GLU A 157 17.15 59.65 -8.79
CA GLU A 157 15.72 59.52 -8.50
C GLU A 157 14.98 58.26 -9.00
N VAL A 158 14.58 57.43 -8.04
CA VAL A 158 13.41 56.54 -8.12
C VAL A 158 12.24 57.28 -7.45
N LEU A 159 11.13 57.33 -8.18
CA LEU A 159 9.89 58.03 -7.83
C LEU A 159 9.23 57.43 -6.58
N GLU A 160 9.03 58.29 -5.58
CA GLU A 160 8.17 58.06 -4.43
C GLU A 160 6.69 57.99 -4.86
N ALA A 161 6.01 56.94 -4.42
CA ALA A 161 4.57 56.80 -4.50
C ALA A 161 4.05 56.56 -3.09
N GLU A 162 3.37 57.53 -2.48
CA GLU A 162 2.43 57.25 -1.41
C GLU A 162 1.40 58.39 -1.21
N VAL A 163 0.15 57.93 -1.06
CA VAL A 163 -1.02 58.53 -0.39
C VAL A 163 -1.66 59.80 -0.96
N LEU A 164 -2.88 59.64 -1.49
CA LEU A 164 -3.98 60.57 -1.20
C LEU A 164 -5.22 59.75 -0.81
N ASP A 165 -5.56 59.88 0.48
CA ASP A 165 -6.83 59.50 1.09
C ASP A 165 -8.02 60.05 0.29
N ALA A 166 -9.00 59.17 0.07
CA ALA A 166 -10.33 59.52 -0.39
C ALA A 166 -11.30 59.39 0.77
N ILE A 167 -11.98 60.48 1.15
CA ILE A 167 -13.26 60.43 1.86
C ILE A 167 -14.18 61.50 1.22
N PRO A 168 -15.51 61.39 1.34
CA PRO A 168 -16.45 61.17 0.24
C PRO A 168 -17.22 62.45 -0.14
N ILE A 169 -17.98 62.42 -1.24
CA ILE A 169 -19.05 63.41 -1.49
C ILE A 169 -20.32 62.66 -1.88
N GLU A 170 -21.34 62.78 -1.03
CA GLU A 170 -22.76 62.62 -1.37
C GLU A 170 -23.32 63.99 -1.76
N ASP A 171 -24.22 64.03 -2.74
CA ASP A 171 -25.12 65.16 -3.03
C ASP A 171 -26.56 64.64 -2.96
N ASP A 172 -27.38 65.17 -2.04
CA ASP A 172 -28.61 65.95 -2.33
C ASP A 172 -29.46 66.24 -1.06
N ALA A 173 -29.48 67.52 -0.67
CA ALA A 173 -30.45 68.43 0.01
C ALA A 173 -31.68 67.92 0.83
N PRO A 174 -32.32 68.74 1.74
CA PRO A 174 -32.19 70.20 1.93
C PRO A 174 -32.15 70.76 3.39
N GLU A 175 -31.97 72.09 3.44
CA GLU A 175 -32.47 73.11 4.40
C GLU A 175 -31.62 73.65 5.58
N GLU A 176 -31.51 74.99 5.54
CA GLU A 176 -31.39 76.01 6.60
C GLU A 176 -30.03 76.52 7.17
N ASP A 177 -29.95 77.86 7.13
CA ASP A 177 -29.21 78.83 7.93
C ASP A 177 -27.70 79.13 7.73
N THR A 178 -27.49 80.23 6.98
CA THR A 178 -26.44 81.28 7.02
C THR A 178 -25.96 81.73 8.43
N PRO A 179 -24.91 82.59 8.62
CA PRO A 179 -23.89 83.22 7.74
C PRO A 179 -22.44 83.22 8.38
N PRO A 180 -21.55 84.24 8.25
CA PRO A 180 -20.53 84.41 7.19
C PRO A 180 -19.09 84.69 7.73
N GLU A 181 -18.03 84.56 6.92
CA GLU A 181 -16.86 85.49 6.97
C GLU A 181 -15.96 85.29 5.72
N VAL A 182 -16.09 86.12 4.68
CA VAL A 182 -15.42 87.41 4.42
C VAL A 182 -13.91 87.26 4.10
N VAL A 183 -13.53 87.18 2.80
CA VAL A 183 -12.80 88.17 1.92
C VAL A 183 -11.40 88.59 2.49
N PRO A 184 -10.33 88.93 1.71
CA PRO A 184 -10.32 89.34 0.31
C PRO A 184 -8.98 89.01 -0.47
N PRO A 185 -8.54 89.73 -1.54
CA PRO A 185 -8.53 89.16 -2.89
C PRO A 185 -7.26 89.47 -3.72
N VAL A 186 -7.26 89.08 -5.02
CA VAL A 186 -6.60 89.77 -6.17
C VAL A 186 -5.05 89.73 -6.17
N VAL A 187 -4.35 89.42 -7.27
CA VAL A 187 -3.95 90.33 -8.38
C VAL A 187 -3.66 89.55 -9.68
N PRO A 188 -3.91 90.14 -10.88
CA PRO A 188 -4.08 89.45 -12.16
C PRO A 188 -2.93 89.62 -13.19
N LEU A 189 -2.96 88.72 -14.21
CA LEU A 189 -2.51 88.85 -15.62
C LEU A 189 -1.00 89.10 -15.92
N PRO A 190 -0.43 88.77 -17.13
CA PRO A 190 -1.09 88.60 -18.44
C PRO A 190 -0.56 87.49 -19.40
N GLY A 191 -1.50 86.85 -20.10
CA GLY A 191 -1.54 86.78 -21.58
C GLY A 191 -0.54 85.92 -22.37
N SER A 192 -1.01 84.81 -22.95
CA SER A 192 -0.98 84.65 -24.42
C SER A 192 -2.09 83.71 -24.95
N LYS A 193 -2.95 84.32 -25.77
CA LYS A 193 -3.81 83.81 -26.86
C LYS A 193 -4.17 82.31 -26.92
N SER A 194 -5.43 82.05 -26.55
CA SER A 194 -6.45 81.29 -27.29
C SER A 194 -6.02 80.69 -28.64
N THR A 195 -5.97 79.36 -28.68
CA THR A 195 -6.60 78.56 -29.75
C THR A 195 -7.44 77.52 -29.01
N GLY A 196 -8.76 77.51 -29.24
CA GLY A 196 -9.70 76.79 -28.38
C GLY A 196 -9.45 75.28 -28.29
N PRO A 197 -9.72 74.64 -27.14
CA PRO A 197 -9.71 73.19 -27.03
C PRO A 197 -10.86 72.63 -27.86
N THR A 198 -10.54 71.79 -28.84
CA THR A 198 -11.52 70.90 -29.48
C THR A 198 -12.16 70.05 -28.40
N THR A 199 -13.42 70.34 -28.08
CA THR A 199 -14.23 69.56 -27.15
C THR A 199 -14.39 68.13 -27.65
N LEU A 200 -14.40 67.16 -26.72
CA LEU A 200 -14.65 65.71 -26.92
C LEU A 200 -15.79 65.39 -27.92
N PHE A 201 -16.74 66.30 -28.07
CA PHE A 201 -17.86 66.21 -29.01
C PHE A 201 -17.45 66.23 -30.50
N GLU A 202 -16.29 66.78 -30.87
CA GLU A 202 -15.78 66.73 -32.25
C GLU A 202 -14.99 65.44 -32.55
N MET A 203 -14.49 64.75 -31.54
CA MET A 203 -13.75 63.48 -31.70
C MET A 203 -14.69 62.29 -32.00
N VAL A 204 -15.96 62.39 -31.62
CA VAL A 204 -17.01 61.36 -31.79
C VAL A 204 -17.58 61.28 -33.22
N LYS A 205 -17.34 62.28 -34.09
CA LYS A 205 -17.89 62.30 -35.45
C LYS A 205 -17.08 61.53 -36.50
N THR A 206 -15.98 60.88 -36.12
CA THR A 206 -15.24 60.01 -37.05
C THR A 206 -15.44 58.54 -36.68
N PRO A 207 -15.97 57.69 -37.59
CA PRO A 207 -16.30 56.30 -37.28
C PRO A 207 -15.08 55.43 -36.94
N LYS A 208 -13.86 55.95 -37.15
CA LYS A 208 -12.59 55.26 -36.84
C LYS A 208 -12.10 55.51 -35.41
N ALA A 209 -12.49 56.60 -34.75
CA ALA A 209 -12.07 56.90 -33.36
C ALA A 209 -12.94 56.20 -32.31
N ALA A 210 -14.24 56.04 -32.59
CA ALA A 210 -15.17 55.35 -31.69
C ALA A 210 -14.80 53.87 -31.49
N ALA A 211 -14.32 53.18 -32.54
CA ALA A 211 -13.91 51.78 -32.43
C ALA A 211 -12.66 51.61 -31.54
N VAL A 212 -11.68 52.51 -31.63
CA VAL A 212 -10.45 52.43 -30.83
C VAL A 212 -10.73 52.73 -29.36
N VAL A 213 -11.60 53.71 -29.06
CA VAL A 213 -12.00 54.03 -27.68
C VAL A 213 -12.87 52.91 -27.09
N LEU A 214 -13.75 52.28 -27.89
CA LEU A 214 -14.57 51.15 -27.44
C LEU A 214 -13.71 49.90 -27.20
N VAL A 215 -12.68 49.66 -28.03
CA VAL A 215 -11.70 48.59 -27.82
C VAL A 215 -10.82 48.87 -26.60
N LEU A 216 -10.38 50.11 -26.37
CA LEU A 216 -9.61 50.47 -25.17
C LEU A 216 -10.46 50.43 -23.89
N LEU A 217 -11.76 50.77 -23.97
CA LEU A 217 -12.69 50.59 -22.85
C LEU A 217 -13.03 49.12 -22.62
N LEU A 218 -13.14 48.28 -23.66
CA LEU A 218 -13.33 46.83 -23.52
C LEU A 218 -12.07 46.13 -23.03
N LEU A 219 -10.87 46.57 -23.42
CA LEU A 219 -9.60 46.04 -22.92
C LEU A 219 -9.28 46.57 -21.51
N GLY A 220 -9.61 47.82 -21.20
CA GLY A 220 -9.43 48.44 -19.88
C GLY A 220 -10.45 47.97 -18.84
N ALA A 221 -11.74 47.85 -19.21
CA ALA A 221 -12.78 47.34 -18.32
C ALA A 221 -12.83 45.80 -18.28
N GLY A 222 -12.46 45.12 -19.38
CA GLY A 222 -12.35 43.67 -19.44
C GLY A 222 -11.16 43.12 -18.67
N GLY A 223 -10.02 43.83 -18.68
CA GLY A 223 -8.80 43.42 -17.96
C GLY A 223 -8.97 43.39 -16.44
N TRP A 224 -9.70 44.36 -15.86
CA TRP A 224 -9.94 44.42 -14.41
C TRP A 224 -10.92 43.35 -13.92
N TYR A 225 -11.93 43.04 -14.73
CA TYR A 225 -12.89 41.97 -14.43
C TYR A 225 -12.23 40.58 -14.53
N TRP A 226 -11.28 40.39 -15.45
CA TRP A 226 -10.53 39.14 -15.60
C TRP A 226 -9.43 38.97 -14.55
N ALA A 227 -8.74 40.05 -14.17
CA ALA A 227 -7.68 40.03 -13.16
C ALA A 227 -8.22 39.88 -11.73
N GLY A 228 -9.40 40.42 -11.43
CA GLY A 228 -10.03 40.29 -10.10
C GLY A 228 -10.72 38.95 -9.82
N GLN A 229 -10.74 38.02 -10.78
CA GLN A 229 -11.40 36.72 -10.70
C GLN A 229 -10.40 35.55 -10.56
N GLN A 230 -9.09 35.81 -10.52
CA GLN A 230 -8.11 34.74 -10.36
C GLN A 230 -7.76 34.62 -8.88
N LEU A 231 -8.03 33.45 -8.28
CA LEU A 231 -7.41 33.10 -7.00
C LEU A 231 -5.89 33.15 -7.21
N ASN A 232 -5.17 33.63 -6.21
CA ASN A 232 -3.71 33.53 -6.25
C ASN A 232 -3.31 32.05 -6.29
N PRO A 233 -2.23 31.68 -7.01
CA PRO A 233 -1.65 30.35 -6.90
C PRO A 233 -1.37 30.01 -5.44
N VAL A 234 -1.75 28.79 -5.04
CA VAL A 234 -1.64 28.32 -3.65
C VAL A 234 -0.71 27.10 -3.63
N THR A 235 0.27 27.10 -2.73
CA THR A 235 1.00 25.88 -2.38
C THR A 235 0.24 25.14 -1.30
N VAL A 236 0.07 23.84 -1.45
CA VAL A 236 -0.57 23.00 -0.44
C VAL A 236 0.19 23.05 0.88
N ASP A 237 -0.54 23.20 1.98
CA ASP A 237 0.05 23.15 3.31
C ASP A 237 0.33 21.70 3.72
N ALA A 238 1.44 21.51 4.43
CA ALA A 238 1.84 20.20 4.91
C ALA A 238 1.07 19.82 6.18
N LEU A 239 0.85 18.52 6.37
CA LEU A 239 0.31 18.00 7.61
C LEU A 239 1.25 18.26 8.81
N ARG A 240 0.63 18.41 9.98
CA ARG A 240 1.26 18.68 11.27
C ARG A 240 0.79 17.69 12.32
N TYR A 241 1.62 17.42 13.31
CA TYR A 241 1.21 16.64 14.48
C TYR A 241 0.08 17.37 15.21
N GLY A 242 -1.05 16.69 15.41
CA GLY A 242 -2.25 17.26 16.01
C GLY A 242 -3.22 17.93 15.03
N ASP A 243 -2.94 17.90 13.72
CA ASP A 243 -3.95 18.28 12.71
C ASP A 243 -5.19 17.37 12.86
N ARG A 244 -6.38 17.97 12.81
CA ARG A 244 -7.67 17.26 12.82
C ARG A 244 -8.68 17.97 11.93
N MET A 245 -9.45 17.22 11.16
CA MET A 245 -10.54 17.73 10.35
C MET A 245 -11.77 16.83 10.51
N GLY A 246 -12.87 17.41 11.00
CA GLY A 246 -14.17 16.77 10.95
C GLY A 246 -14.81 16.93 9.58
N PHE A 247 -15.55 15.92 9.14
CA PHE A 247 -16.29 15.90 7.89
C PHE A 247 -17.64 15.20 8.06
N VAL A 248 -18.55 15.46 7.13
CA VAL A 248 -19.79 14.71 6.94
C VAL A 248 -19.68 13.93 5.63
N LEU A 249 -20.17 12.70 5.64
CA LEU A 249 -20.26 11.80 4.51
C LEU A 249 -21.70 11.74 4.02
N VAL A 250 -21.94 12.21 2.80
CA VAL A 250 -23.27 12.30 2.20
C VAL A 250 -23.31 11.65 0.82
N ASP A 251 -24.53 11.34 0.37
CA ASP A 251 -24.81 10.72 -0.93
C ASP A 251 -24.05 9.40 -1.16
N GLY A 252 -23.77 8.66 -0.08
CA GLY A 252 -23.06 7.38 -0.14
C GLY A 252 -23.92 6.29 -0.75
N GLN A 253 -23.46 5.74 -1.88
CA GLN A 253 -24.08 4.63 -2.58
C GLN A 253 -23.01 3.67 -3.08
N LEU A 254 -23.18 2.39 -2.76
CA LEU A 254 -22.41 1.28 -3.29
C LEU A 254 -23.38 0.31 -3.96
N THR A 255 -23.04 -0.16 -5.15
CA THR A 255 -23.80 -1.19 -5.88
C THR A 255 -22.84 -2.24 -6.38
N ALA A 256 -23.13 -3.51 -6.09
CA ALA A 256 -22.38 -4.66 -6.60
C ALA A 256 -23.35 -5.66 -7.22
N THR A 257 -22.95 -6.30 -8.31
CA THR A 257 -23.77 -7.26 -9.07
C THR A 257 -22.97 -8.49 -9.45
N GLU A 258 -23.68 -9.62 -9.58
CA GLU A 258 -23.14 -10.93 -10.00
C GLU A 258 -21.88 -11.31 -9.22
N GLY A 259 -20.74 -11.52 -9.89
CA GLY A 259 -19.51 -12.00 -9.28
C GLY A 259 -18.86 -11.00 -8.31
N PHE A 260 -19.25 -9.72 -8.33
CA PHE A 260 -18.84 -8.76 -7.29
C PHE A 260 -19.56 -8.97 -5.95
N VAL A 261 -20.63 -9.76 -5.90
CA VAL A 261 -21.39 -10.04 -4.67
C VAL A 261 -20.85 -11.29 -3.96
N GLU A 262 -20.32 -12.26 -4.70
CA GLU A 262 -19.86 -13.56 -4.17
C GLU A 262 -18.87 -13.43 -2.99
N PRO A 263 -17.84 -12.57 -3.04
CA PRO A 263 -16.90 -12.43 -1.91
C PRO A 263 -17.59 -12.00 -0.61
N VAL A 264 -18.62 -11.16 -0.71
CA VAL A 264 -19.38 -10.67 0.45
C VAL A 264 -20.28 -11.77 1.01
N ILE A 265 -20.91 -12.57 0.14
CA ILE A 265 -21.75 -13.71 0.53
C ILE A 265 -20.92 -14.77 1.25
N ASP A 266 -19.80 -15.16 0.66
CA ASP A 266 -18.91 -16.19 1.19
C ASP A 266 -18.33 -15.79 2.56
N GLN A 267 -17.92 -14.53 2.71
CA GLN A 267 -17.35 -14.05 3.97
C GLN A 267 -18.40 -13.93 5.08
N LEU A 268 -19.65 -13.60 4.73
CA LEU A 268 -20.75 -13.49 5.69
C LEU A 268 -21.49 -14.81 5.93
N ASP A 269 -21.14 -15.88 5.19
CA ASP A 269 -21.79 -17.20 5.23
C ASP A 269 -23.31 -17.10 5.00
N ILE A 270 -23.71 -16.32 3.98
CA ILE A 270 -25.11 -16.09 3.64
C ILE A 270 -25.58 -17.20 2.68
N GLU A 271 -26.57 -17.99 3.09
CA GLU A 271 -27.10 -19.10 2.27
C GLU A 271 -27.98 -18.64 1.08
N ASP A 272 -28.30 -17.35 1.01
CA ASP A 272 -29.18 -16.77 -0.02
C ASP A 272 -28.42 -16.48 -1.34
N ASP A 273 -29.04 -16.82 -2.48
CA ASP A 273 -28.53 -16.54 -3.84
C ASP A 273 -28.76 -15.05 -4.20
N ILE A 274 -27.96 -14.17 -3.60
CA ILE A 274 -27.99 -12.72 -3.82
C ILE A 274 -27.20 -12.40 -5.10
N CYS A 275 -27.87 -11.83 -6.10
CA CYS A 275 -27.23 -11.42 -7.35
C CYS A 275 -26.96 -9.93 -7.45
N ARG A 276 -27.55 -9.12 -6.55
CA ARG A 276 -27.29 -7.68 -6.49
C ARG A 276 -27.40 -7.15 -5.07
N LEU A 277 -26.41 -6.35 -4.69
CA LEU A 277 -26.33 -5.64 -3.42
C LEU A 277 -26.35 -4.14 -3.68
N GLU A 278 -27.24 -3.41 -3.00
CA GLU A 278 -27.23 -1.95 -2.96
C GLU A 278 -27.05 -1.52 -1.50
N VAL A 279 -26.03 -0.72 -1.22
CA VAL A 279 -25.78 -0.15 0.10
C VAL A 279 -25.86 1.36 -0.02
N SER A 280 -26.66 1.99 0.82
CA SER A 280 -26.65 3.45 0.99
C SER A 280 -26.17 3.78 2.39
N PHE A 281 -25.28 4.76 2.49
CA PHE A 281 -24.66 5.16 3.75
C PHE A 281 -24.49 6.68 3.84
N SER A 282 -24.66 7.22 5.04
CA SER A 282 -24.28 8.58 5.40
C SER A 282 -23.99 8.66 6.88
N GLY A 283 -23.20 9.66 7.27
CA GLY A 283 -22.74 9.81 8.63
C GLY A 283 -21.73 10.93 8.80
N ASP A 284 -21.10 10.97 9.96
CA ASP A 284 -20.05 11.93 10.29
C ASP A 284 -18.71 11.20 10.45
N GLY A 285 -17.62 11.95 10.42
CA GLY A 285 -16.30 11.39 10.60
C GLY A 285 -15.24 12.42 10.92
N ASP A 286 -14.06 11.93 11.28
CA ASP A 286 -12.89 12.75 11.57
C ASP A 286 -11.67 12.12 10.90
N VAL A 287 -10.79 12.96 10.35
CA VAL A 287 -9.40 12.57 10.05
C VAL A 287 -8.46 13.32 10.99
N SER A 288 -7.43 12.65 11.48
CA SER A 288 -6.47 13.26 12.39
C SER A 288 -5.06 12.69 12.28
N VAL A 289 -4.09 13.51 12.66
CA VAL A 289 -2.69 13.12 12.84
C VAL A 289 -2.41 13.14 14.34
N HIS A 290 -2.06 12.00 14.90
CA HIS A 290 -1.81 11.89 16.34
C HIS A 290 -0.60 12.75 16.75
N GLN A 291 -0.67 13.36 17.93
CA GLN A 291 0.45 14.09 18.54
C GLN A 291 0.98 13.29 19.73
N GLY A 292 1.87 12.35 19.44
CA GLY A 292 2.52 11.51 20.44
C GLY A 292 3.35 12.30 21.45
N THR A 293 3.43 11.76 22.66
CA THR A 293 4.16 12.32 23.79
C THR A 293 5.36 11.46 24.16
N LEU A 294 6.15 11.87 25.15
CA LEU A 294 7.25 11.05 25.68
C LEU A 294 6.79 9.67 26.21
N LEU A 295 5.51 9.51 26.55
CA LEU A 295 4.95 8.21 26.96
C LEU A 295 4.79 7.24 25.78
N ASP A 296 4.64 7.78 24.57
CA ASP A 296 4.41 7.02 23.34
C ASP A 296 5.72 6.59 22.67
N ILE A 297 6.84 7.17 23.11
CA ILE A 297 8.20 6.86 22.64
C ILE A 297 9.18 6.60 23.80
N PRO A 298 8.86 5.68 24.74
CA PRO A 298 9.62 5.50 25.97
C PRO A 298 11.08 5.08 25.73
N SER A 299 11.37 4.44 24.60
CA SER A 299 12.71 3.98 24.21
C SER A 299 13.62 5.10 23.70
N GLN A 300 13.09 6.29 23.40
CA GLN A 300 13.83 7.39 22.77
C GLN A 300 14.36 8.43 23.77
N GLY A 301 14.03 8.31 25.05
CA GLY A 301 14.48 9.24 26.08
C GLY A 301 13.75 10.58 26.03
N SER A 302 14.48 11.70 26.12
CA SER A 302 13.92 13.07 26.14
C SER A 302 14.31 13.87 24.89
N ASP A 303 14.25 13.24 23.72
CA ASP A 303 14.51 13.92 22.45
C ASP A 303 13.24 14.65 21.98
N ASP A 304 13.23 15.97 22.18
CA ASP A 304 12.10 16.83 21.82
C ASP A 304 11.83 16.84 20.30
N ARG A 305 12.79 16.47 19.44
CA ARG A 305 12.58 16.38 17.98
C ARG A 305 11.65 15.25 17.58
N LEU A 306 11.48 14.24 18.43
CA LEU A 306 10.66 13.06 18.13
C LEU A 306 9.25 13.16 18.72
N LEU A 307 8.94 14.26 19.42
CA LEU A 307 7.60 14.55 19.88
C LEU A 307 6.63 14.60 18.69
N GLY A 308 5.41 14.10 18.90
CA GLY A 308 4.44 13.87 17.85
C GLY A 308 4.42 12.43 17.32
N THR A 309 5.55 11.72 17.36
CA THR A 309 5.65 10.32 16.87
C THR A 309 5.16 9.30 17.89
N VAL A 310 4.83 8.10 17.43
CA VAL A 310 4.46 6.97 18.27
C VAL A 310 5.35 5.77 17.99
N SER A 311 5.56 4.96 19.03
CA SER A 311 6.16 3.65 18.88
C SER A 311 5.14 2.62 18.38
N VAL A 312 5.50 1.89 17.32
CA VAL A 312 4.65 0.85 16.72
C VAL A 312 5.47 -0.38 16.33
N ARG A 313 4.85 -1.56 16.41
CA ARG A 313 5.48 -2.80 15.93
C ARG A 313 5.17 -3.02 14.45
N GLY A 314 6.22 -3.24 13.67
CA GLY A 314 6.13 -3.57 12.25
C GLY A 314 5.88 -5.07 12.01
N ALA A 315 5.96 -5.46 10.74
CA ALA A 315 5.64 -6.81 10.25
C ALA A 315 6.48 -7.96 10.85
N HIS A 316 7.64 -7.67 11.44
CA HIS A 316 8.50 -8.66 12.12
C HIS A 316 8.43 -8.57 13.66
N GLY A 317 7.52 -7.75 14.21
CA GLY A 317 7.35 -7.55 15.64
C GLY A 317 8.39 -6.62 16.28
N MET A 318 9.27 -6.04 15.49
CA MET A 318 10.27 -5.05 15.92
C MET A 318 9.63 -3.66 16.06
N GLU A 319 10.15 -2.87 17.00
CA GLU A 319 9.66 -1.53 17.34
C GLU A 319 10.20 -0.47 16.36
N TRP A 320 9.33 0.40 15.86
CA TRP A 320 9.65 1.50 14.96
C TRP A 320 9.00 2.80 15.47
N LEU A 321 9.52 3.94 15.02
CA LEU A 321 8.86 5.22 15.21
C LEU A 321 8.08 5.61 13.96
N ALA A 322 6.82 5.97 14.15
CA ALA A 322 5.92 6.29 13.07
C ALA A 322 5.05 7.52 13.37
N VAL A 323 4.58 8.13 12.29
CA VAL A 323 3.43 9.03 12.29
C VAL A 323 2.19 8.17 12.29
N GLN A 324 1.30 8.37 13.26
CA GLN A 324 -0.02 7.76 13.29
C GLN A 324 -1.06 8.70 12.69
N GLN A 325 -1.77 8.22 11.68
CA GLN A 325 -2.94 8.87 11.12
C GLN A 325 -4.16 8.01 11.41
N GLU A 326 -5.27 8.65 11.77
CA GLU A 326 -6.53 7.99 12.12
C GLU A 326 -7.68 8.66 11.37
N ALA A 327 -8.57 7.84 10.77
CA ALA A 327 -9.81 8.26 10.16
C ALA A 327 -10.98 7.48 10.76
N THR A 328 -11.92 8.18 11.38
CA THR A 328 -13.11 7.58 12.01
C THR A 328 -14.36 7.92 11.20
N TYR A 329 -15.31 6.98 11.17
CA TYR A 329 -16.59 7.11 10.49
C TYR A 329 -17.67 6.56 11.41
N ASP A 330 -18.69 7.37 11.64
CA ASP A 330 -19.89 7.03 12.38
C ASP A 330 -21.07 7.11 11.40
N LEU A 331 -21.49 5.95 10.89
CA LEU A 331 -22.53 5.80 9.88
C LEU A 331 -23.88 5.55 10.54
N ASP A 332 -24.56 6.62 10.94
CA ASP A 332 -25.89 6.57 11.56
C ASP A 332 -27.01 6.08 10.63
N GLU A 333 -26.85 6.27 9.31
CA GLU A 333 -27.82 5.84 8.31
C GLU A 333 -27.16 4.85 7.34
N LEU A 334 -27.20 3.57 7.70
CA LEU A 334 -26.78 2.47 6.83
C LEU A 334 -28.00 1.65 6.40
N VAL A 335 -28.21 1.50 5.09
CA VAL A 335 -29.28 0.66 4.53
C VAL A 335 -28.70 -0.27 3.49
N VAL A 336 -28.91 -1.57 3.69
CA VAL A 336 -28.46 -2.65 2.79
C VAL A 336 -29.68 -3.29 2.14
N LYS A 337 -29.76 -3.27 0.82
CA LYS A 337 -30.77 -3.96 0.01
C LYS A 337 -30.14 -5.13 -0.73
N ARG A 338 -30.73 -6.30 -0.53
CA ARG A 338 -30.34 -7.57 -1.12
C ARG A 338 -31.38 -8.00 -2.15
N HIS A 339 -30.94 -8.24 -3.38
CA HIS A 339 -31.79 -8.76 -4.45
C HIS A 339 -31.43 -10.21 -4.73
N LEU A 340 -32.40 -11.09 -4.58
CA LEU A 340 -32.25 -12.52 -4.86
C LEU A 340 -32.43 -12.80 -6.35
N ARG A 341 -31.78 -13.84 -6.86
CA ARG A 341 -32.05 -14.34 -8.22
C ARG A 341 -33.51 -14.75 -8.36
N SER A 342 -34.07 -14.49 -9.54
CA SER A 342 -35.46 -14.82 -9.84
C SER A 342 -35.71 -16.34 -9.76
N ILE A 343 -36.77 -16.72 -9.04
CA ILE A 343 -37.23 -18.11 -8.90
C ILE A 343 -37.83 -18.70 -10.20
N VAL A 344 -37.92 -17.91 -11.27
CA VAL A 344 -38.47 -18.38 -12.56
C VAL A 344 -37.44 -19.32 -13.22
N PRO A 345 -37.79 -20.59 -13.49
CA PRO A 345 -36.86 -21.54 -14.09
C PRO A 345 -36.30 -21.05 -15.42
N GLY A 346 -34.98 -20.87 -15.50
CA GLY A 346 -34.27 -20.41 -16.70
C GLY A 346 -34.06 -18.90 -16.80
N SER A 347 -34.48 -18.09 -15.82
CA SER A 347 -34.08 -16.68 -15.74
C SER A 347 -32.83 -16.52 -14.88
N SER A 348 -31.82 -15.83 -15.39
CA SER A 348 -30.66 -15.35 -14.63
C SER A 348 -30.88 -13.94 -14.06
N GLU A 349 -32.07 -13.35 -14.23
CA GLU A 349 -32.34 -11.98 -13.82
C GLU A 349 -32.53 -11.84 -12.30
N CYS A 350 -32.00 -10.76 -11.74
CA CYS A 350 -32.29 -10.37 -10.36
C CYS A 350 -33.76 -10.01 -10.17
N SER A 351 -34.33 -10.44 -9.04
CA SER A 351 -35.70 -10.08 -8.68
C SER A 351 -35.85 -8.57 -8.46
N SER A 352 -36.99 -8.03 -8.89
CA SER A 352 -37.33 -6.61 -8.68
C SER A 352 -37.66 -6.28 -7.21
N SER A 353 -37.90 -7.30 -6.39
CA SER A 353 -38.10 -7.18 -4.94
C SER A 353 -36.76 -7.28 -4.22
N SER A 354 -36.53 -6.41 -3.24
CA SER A 354 -35.36 -6.48 -2.35
C SER A 354 -35.77 -6.81 -0.92
N ALA A 355 -34.96 -7.58 -0.21
CA ALA A 355 -34.94 -7.56 1.25
C ALA A 355 -34.05 -6.39 1.69
N SER A 356 -34.51 -5.57 2.63
CA SER A 356 -33.76 -4.42 3.14
C SER A 356 -33.52 -4.54 4.64
N ALA A 357 -32.28 -4.34 5.08
CA ALA A 357 -31.91 -4.15 6.47
C ALA A 357 -31.38 -2.72 6.64
N SER A 358 -31.61 -2.13 7.81
CA SER A 358 -31.13 -0.78 8.14
C SER A 358 -30.57 -0.77 9.54
N GLY A 359 -29.52 0.01 9.77
CA GLY A 359 -28.92 0.18 11.07
C GLY A 359 -27.74 1.14 11.00
N SER A 360 -26.68 0.85 11.73
CA SER A 360 -25.51 1.72 11.86
C SER A 360 -24.20 0.96 11.68
N ALA A 361 -23.13 1.70 11.38
CA ALA A 361 -21.78 1.15 11.35
C ALA A 361 -20.73 2.15 11.81
N ASP A 362 -19.81 1.68 12.64
CA ASP A 362 -18.62 2.41 13.05
C ASP A 362 -17.40 1.84 12.33
N LEU A 363 -16.54 2.70 11.81
CA LEU A 363 -15.27 2.33 11.19
C LEU A 363 -14.16 3.23 11.71
N THR A 364 -13.03 2.65 12.10
CA THR A 364 -11.81 3.37 12.44
C THR A 364 -10.67 2.80 11.64
N LEU A 365 -10.05 3.65 10.82
CA LEU A 365 -8.88 3.33 10.01
C LEU A 365 -7.66 4.01 10.60
N THR A 366 -6.66 3.22 10.99
CA THR A 366 -5.42 3.73 11.57
C THR A 366 -4.24 3.27 10.75
N SER A 367 -3.37 4.19 10.34
CA SER A 367 -2.15 3.88 9.60
C SER A 367 -0.93 4.43 10.33
N TRP A 368 0.17 3.68 10.23
CA TRP A 368 1.45 4.06 10.80
C TRP A 368 2.52 4.13 9.70
N THR A 369 2.99 5.34 9.42
CA THR A 369 4.04 5.59 8.43
C THR A 369 5.34 5.90 9.12
N GLU A 370 6.39 5.13 8.82
CA GLU A 370 7.70 5.25 9.45
C GLU A 370 8.35 6.61 9.16
N ILE A 371 8.99 7.21 10.17
CA ILE A 371 9.47 8.60 10.07
C ILE A 371 10.78 8.77 9.30
N GLY A 372 11.52 7.71 8.99
CA GLY A 372 12.81 7.76 8.29
C GLY A 372 12.65 7.60 6.78
N ASP A 373 12.36 6.38 6.33
CA ASP A 373 12.18 5.97 4.95
C ASP A 373 10.76 6.20 4.41
N ARG A 374 9.81 6.65 5.25
CA ARG A 374 8.42 7.00 4.83
C ARG A 374 7.63 5.81 4.29
N VAL A 375 7.87 4.64 4.86
CA VAL A 375 7.20 3.39 4.50
C VAL A 375 6.01 3.16 5.43
N ASN A 376 4.86 2.75 4.89
CA ASN A 376 3.74 2.28 5.72
C ASN A 376 4.13 0.95 6.40
N LEU A 377 4.18 0.96 7.73
CA LEU A 377 4.56 -0.22 8.51
C LEU A 377 3.38 -1.13 8.81
N ARG A 378 2.22 -0.49 9.03
CA ARG A 378 1.01 -1.12 9.55
C ARG A 378 -0.18 -0.26 9.16
N SER A 379 -1.28 -0.91 8.82
CA SER A 379 -2.61 -0.30 8.72
C SER A 379 -3.59 -1.18 9.48
N ASN A 380 -4.53 -0.59 10.20
CA ASN A 380 -5.59 -1.29 10.94
C ASN A 380 -6.94 -0.71 10.54
N ALA A 381 -7.93 -1.58 10.35
CA ALA A 381 -9.34 -1.23 10.30
C ALA A 381 -10.10 -1.96 11.40
N ASP A 382 -10.59 -1.18 12.35
CA ASP A 382 -11.54 -1.62 13.36
C ASP A 382 -12.94 -1.24 12.90
N TRP A 383 -13.88 -2.18 12.91
CA TRP A 383 -15.24 -1.94 12.42
C TRP A 383 -16.28 -2.65 13.27
N GLU A 384 -17.44 -2.04 13.37
CA GLU A 384 -18.63 -2.59 14.03
C GLU A 384 -19.85 -2.25 13.16
N VAL A 385 -20.69 -3.24 12.87
CA VAL A 385 -21.88 -3.07 12.04
C VAL A 385 -23.06 -3.68 12.79
N ASP A 386 -24.11 -2.89 12.97
CA ASP A 386 -25.38 -3.34 13.55
C ASP A 386 -26.49 -3.16 12.51
N LEU A 387 -26.97 -4.26 11.93
CA LEU A 387 -28.10 -4.27 10.98
C LEU A 387 -29.25 -5.13 11.51
N GLU A 388 -28.95 -6.39 11.82
CA GLU A 388 -29.88 -7.39 12.37
C GLU A 388 -29.21 -8.12 13.55
N GLY A 389 -28.27 -7.44 14.21
CA GLY A 389 -27.31 -8.00 15.16
C GLY A 389 -25.94 -7.35 14.96
N VAL A 390 -25.22 -7.17 16.07
CA VAL A 390 -23.90 -6.52 16.07
C VAL A 390 -22.84 -7.52 15.62
N VAL A 391 -22.16 -7.24 14.52
CA VAL A 391 -20.94 -7.94 14.10
C VAL A 391 -19.81 -6.95 14.16
N ARG A 392 -18.68 -7.35 14.73
CA ARG A 392 -17.50 -6.49 14.79
C ARG A 392 -16.25 -7.23 14.34
N GLY A 393 -15.27 -6.47 13.90
CA GLY A 393 -13.99 -7.02 13.53
C GLY A 393 -12.87 -6.01 13.57
N SER A 394 -11.66 -6.55 13.50
CA SER A 394 -10.42 -5.79 13.44
C SER A 394 -9.51 -6.46 12.42
N THR A 395 -9.01 -5.71 11.45
CA THR A 395 -8.12 -6.24 10.41
C THR A 395 -6.88 -5.37 10.33
N THR A 396 -5.72 -5.97 10.60
CA THR A 396 -4.42 -5.31 10.47
C THR A 396 -3.68 -5.85 9.26
N THR A 397 -3.11 -4.98 8.43
CA THR A 397 -2.19 -5.31 7.34
C THR A 397 -0.81 -4.71 7.61
N TYR A 398 0.25 -5.38 7.14
CA TYR A 398 1.63 -4.95 7.37
C TYR A 398 2.40 -4.77 6.05
N GLY A 399 2.41 -3.54 5.53
CA GLY A 399 3.24 -3.13 4.39
C GLY A 399 2.92 -3.79 3.04
N VAL A 400 1.77 -4.44 2.89
CA VAL A 400 1.24 -4.97 1.60
C VAL A 400 0.08 -4.08 1.17
N GLY A 401 0.34 -3.11 0.29
CA GLY A 401 -0.64 -2.05 -0.02
C GLY A 401 -1.06 -1.35 1.28
N GLY A 402 -2.21 -0.71 1.38
CA GLY A 402 -2.75 -0.23 2.66
C GLY A 402 -3.66 -1.29 3.28
N LEU A 403 -4.76 -0.82 3.87
CA LEU A 403 -5.91 -1.66 4.23
C LEU A 403 -6.50 -2.42 3.02
N LEU A 404 -6.41 -1.83 1.83
CA LEU A 404 -7.02 -2.36 0.60
C LEU A 404 -6.14 -3.41 -0.11
N GLY A 405 -4.99 -3.75 0.48
CA GLY A 405 -4.16 -4.90 0.10
C GLY A 405 -3.84 -4.96 -1.40
N SER A 406 -4.23 -6.06 -2.04
CA SER A 406 -4.00 -6.36 -3.47
C SER A 406 -4.55 -5.30 -4.41
N PHE A 407 -5.59 -4.58 -4.03
CA PHE A 407 -6.20 -3.59 -4.91
C PHE A 407 -5.32 -2.35 -5.08
N GLU A 408 -4.42 -2.04 -4.13
CA GLU A 408 -3.42 -1.00 -4.31
C GLU A 408 -2.33 -1.35 -5.33
N VAL A 409 -2.13 -2.64 -5.64
CA VAL A 409 -1.21 -3.09 -6.71
C VAL A 409 -1.77 -2.74 -8.09
N PHE A 410 -3.09 -2.88 -8.26
CA PHE A 410 -3.78 -2.61 -9.53
C PHE A 410 -4.29 -1.17 -9.65
N ALA A 411 -4.58 -0.53 -8.52
CA ALA A 411 -5.02 0.86 -8.43
C ALA A 411 -4.35 1.54 -7.22
N PRO A 412 -3.09 2.01 -7.38
CA PRO A 412 -2.40 2.73 -6.32
C PRO A 412 -3.20 3.94 -5.82
N GLY A 413 -3.11 4.22 -4.52
CA GLY A 413 -3.82 5.36 -3.92
C GLY A 413 -5.33 5.18 -3.82
N ILE A 414 -5.87 3.96 -3.97
CA ILE A 414 -7.30 3.69 -3.84
C ILE A 414 -7.86 4.04 -2.44
N ALA A 415 -7.01 4.10 -1.41
CA ALA A 415 -7.38 4.62 -0.09
C ALA A 415 -7.90 6.08 -0.15
N MET A 416 -7.54 6.86 -1.18
CA MET A 416 -8.12 8.20 -1.42
C MET A 416 -9.63 8.16 -1.64
N LEU A 417 -10.18 7.01 -2.05
CA LEU A 417 -11.61 6.85 -2.22
C LEU A 417 -12.33 6.72 -0.89
N THR A 418 -11.67 6.33 0.19
CA THR A 418 -12.36 6.05 1.46
C THR A 418 -12.16 7.16 2.48
N GLN A 419 -11.22 8.08 2.27
CA GLN A 419 -10.95 9.19 3.19
C GLN A 419 -10.69 10.51 2.44
N PRO A 420 -10.86 11.68 3.08
CA PRO A 420 -10.44 12.96 2.53
C PRO A 420 -8.96 12.94 2.12
N VAL A 421 -8.70 13.31 0.86
CA VAL A 421 -7.35 13.25 0.27
C VAL A 421 -6.40 14.23 0.96
N GLU A 422 -5.25 13.73 1.41
CA GLU A 422 -4.10 14.55 1.77
C GLU A 422 -3.54 15.21 0.51
N LEU A 423 -3.70 16.51 0.40
CA LEU A 423 -3.39 17.25 -0.81
C LEU A 423 -1.89 17.18 -1.13
N GLN A 424 -1.02 17.23 -0.13
CA GLN A 424 0.43 17.22 -0.34
C GLN A 424 0.90 15.88 -0.91
N ALA A 425 0.27 14.78 -0.51
CA ALA A 425 0.58 13.45 -1.02
C ALA A 425 0.17 13.30 -2.51
N LEU A 426 -0.90 13.98 -2.95
CA LEU A 426 -1.36 13.96 -4.34
C LEU A 426 -0.61 14.95 -5.25
N VAL A 427 -0.52 16.23 -4.89
CA VAL A 427 0.02 17.29 -5.77
C VAL A 427 1.50 17.60 -5.53
N GLY A 428 2.07 17.06 -4.44
CA GLY A 428 3.43 17.35 -4.01
C GLY A 428 3.62 18.81 -3.63
N SER A 429 4.68 19.42 -4.14
CA SER A 429 5.00 20.85 -3.95
C SER A 429 4.53 21.73 -5.10
N THR A 430 3.75 21.19 -6.03
CA THR A 430 3.30 21.93 -7.22
C THR A 430 2.30 23.01 -6.82
N PRO A 431 2.49 24.27 -7.25
CA PRO A 431 1.51 25.32 -6.99
C PRO A 431 0.19 25.02 -7.70
N ILE A 432 -0.93 25.18 -6.99
CA ILE A 432 -2.28 25.01 -7.51
C ILE A 432 -2.66 26.31 -8.23
N GLU A 433 -2.64 26.25 -9.55
CA GLU A 433 -3.09 27.31 -10.45
C GLU A 433 -3.83 26.72 -11.64
N LYS A 434 -4.64 27.54 -12.32
CA LYS A 434 -5.49 27.07 -13.42
C LYS A 434 -4.65 26.41 -14.52
N GLY A 435 -4.97 25.17 -14.86
CA GLY A 435 -4.28 24.39 -15.89
C GLY A 435 -3.03 23.66 -15.41
N ALA A 436 -2.67 23.75 -14.13
CA ALA A 436 -1.64 22.89 -13.55
C ALA A 436 -2.09 21.42 -13.59
N THR A 437 -1.15 20.53 -13.89
CA THR A 437 -1.39 19.09 -13.98
C THR A 437 -0.20 18.34 -13.39
N GLY A 438 -0.44 17.13 -12.91
CA GLY A 438 0.63 16.24 -12.46
C GLY A 438 0.10 14.85 -12.19
N SER A 439 0.97 14.00 -11.66
CA SER A 439 0.65 12.64 -11.24
C SER A 439 1.15 12.42 -9.82
N GLY A 440 0.34 11.80 -8.96
CA GLY A 440 0.73 11.49 -7.58
C GLY A 440 -0.08 10.32 -7.03
N LEU A 441 0.59 9.44 -6.28
CA LEU A 441 -0.01 8.20 -5.74
C LEU A 441 -0.70 7.32 -6.80
N GLY A 442 -0.24 7.38 -8.06
CA GLY A 442 -0.83 6.66 -9.20
C GLY A 442 -2.03 7.36 -9.86
N TRP A 443 -2.40 8.57 -9.43
CA TRP A 443 -3.51 9.34 -10.00
C TRP A 443 -3.01 10.51 -10.83
N ASP A 444 -3.61 10.71 -11.99
CA ASP A 444 -3.40 11.90 -12.81
C ASP A 444 -4.36 13.01 -12.35
N TRP A 445 -3.83 14.17 -11.97
CA TRP A 445 -4.61 15.29 -11.47
C TRP A 445 -4.46 16.53 -12.34
N SER A 446 -5.52 17.34 -12.40
CA SER A 446 -5.57 18.59 -13.13
C SER A 446 -6.39 19.66 -12.39
N VAL A 447 -5.89 20.89 -12.41
CA VAL A 447 -6.56 22.05 -11.81
C VAL A 447 -7.45 22.71 -12.87
N ILE A 448 -8.76 22.56 -12.72
CA ILE A 448 -9.74 23.06 -13.69
C ILE A 448 -9.87 24.59 -13.60
N GLY A 449 -9.87 25.12 -12.38
CA GLY A 449 -10.00 26.54 -12.11
C GLY A 449 -10.60 26.83 -10.74
N ALA A 450 -10.85 28.11 -10.48
CA ALA A 450 -11.51 28.57 -9.28
C ALA A 450 -13.04 28.47 -9.44
N GLU A 451 -13.72 27.88 -8.47
CA GLU A 451 -15.18 27.79 -8.40
C GLU A 451 -15.68 28.33 -7.05
N ASP A 452 -16.87 28.93 -7.04
CA ASP A 452 -17.51 29.36 -5.80
C ASP A 452 -18.28 28.17 -5.19
N PHE A 453 -17.87 27.77 -3.99
CA PHE A 453 -18.51 26.72 -3.22
C PHE A 453 -18.86 27.24 -1.82
N ALA A 454 -20.13 27.08 -1.40
CA ALA A 454 -20.64 27.58 -0.12
C ALA A 454 -20.29 29.06 0.19
N GLY A 455 -20.24 29.92 -0.85
CA GLY A 455 -19.91 31.34 -0.72
C GLY A 455 -18.41 31.65 -0.55
N LYS A 456 -17.53 30.64 -0.67
CA LYS A 456 -16.08 30.80 -0.72
C LYS A 456 -15.54 30.36 -2.06
N ARG A 457 -14.56 31.09 -2.59
CA ARG A 457 -13.89 30.76 -3.85
C ARG A 457 -12.78 29.75 -3.57
N MET A 458 -12.86 28.57 -4.17
CA MET A 458 -11.94 27.44 -3.96
C MET A 458 -11.36 26.96 -5.28
N TRP A 459 -10.18 26.35 -5.25
CA TRP A 459 -9.62 25.69 -6.43
C TRP A 459 -10.26 24.32 -6.61
N ARG A 460 -10.70 24.00 -7.83
CA ARG A 460 -11.21 22.68 -8.19
C ARG A 460 -10.12 21.85 -8.86
N ILE A 461 -9.80 20.72 -8.25
CA ILE A 461 -8.87 19.71 -8.76
C ILE A 461 -9.69 18.48 -9.14
N VAL A 462 -9.43 17.93 -10.33
CA VAL A 462 -9.98 16.65 -10.75
C VAL A 462 -8.84 15.67 -10.90
N ALA A 463 -8.96 14.50 -10.27
CA ALA A 463 -8.00 13.41 -10.38
C ALA A 463 -8.67 12.14 -10.93
N THR A 464 -7.96 11.40 -11.78
CA THR A 464 -8.43 10.17 -12.41
C THR A 464 -7.39 9.07 -12.31
N GLN A 465 -7.84 7.81 -12.21
CA GLN A 465 -6.95 6.64 -12.20
C GLN A 465 -6.70 6.13 -13.64
N PRO A 466 -5.56 6.45 -14.28
CA PRO A 466 -5.27 6.09 -15.67
C PRO A 466 -5.24 4.58 -15.92
N ASP A 467 -4.83 3.77 -14.95
CA ASP A 467 -4.69 2.31 -15.14
C ASP A 467 -6.04 1.64 -15.40
N LEU A 468 -7.11 2.04 -14.69
CA LEU A 468 -8.46 1.49 -14.89
C LEU A 468 -8.96 1.73 -16.33
N THR A 469 -8.64 2.89 -16.90
CA THR A 469 -8.98 3.21 -18.29
C THR A 469 -8.10 2.48 -19.29
N THR A 470 -6.80 2.35 -19.00
CA THR A 470 -5.82 1.70 -19.88
C THR A 470 -6.09 0.20 -20.04
N TYR A 471 -6.50 -0.44 -18.94
CA TYR A 471 -6.81 -1.88 -18.90
C TYR A 471 -8.30 -2.19 -19.07
N CYS A 472 -9.15 -1.18 -19.36
CA CYS A 472 -10.58 -1.38 -19.55
C CYS A 472 -11.29 -2.05 -18.36
N LEU A 473 -10.84 -1.72 -17.15
CA LEU A 473 -11.38 -2.21 -15.88
C LEU A 473 -12.46 -1.27 -15.32
N GLY A 474 -12.60 -0.09 -15.92
CA GLY A 474 -13.63 0.89 -15.60
C GLY A 474 -13.07 2.32 -15.48
N SER A 475 -13.56 3.07 -14.50
CA SER A 475 -13.14 4.44 -14.24
C SER A 475 -13.24 4.79 -12.77
N ALA A 476 -12.27 5.54 -12.26
CA ALA A 476 -12.36 6.17 -10.95
C ALA A 476 -11.98 7.64 -11.08
N THR A 477 -12.84 8.53 -10.58
CA THR A 477 -12.68 9.99 -10.65
C THR A 477 -12.93 10.61 -9.29
N LEU A 478 -12.04 11.53 -8.91
CA LEU A 478 -12.13 12.38 -7.73
C LEU A 478 -12.30 13.82 -8.20
N SER A 479 -13.29 14.55 -7.66
CA SER A 479 -13.30 16.02 -7.75
C SER A 479 -13.15 16.60 -6.36
N MET A 480 -12.16 17.47 -6.18
CA MET A 480 -11.78 18.05 -4.91
C MET A 480 -11.86 19.58 -4.98
N TRP A 481 -12.37 20.19 -3.92
CA TRP A 481 -12.34 21.64 -3.72
C TRP A 481 -11.38 21.96 -2.58
N VAL A 482 -10.37 22.78 -2.88
CA VAL A 482 -9.22 23.00 -2.01
C VAL A 482 -9.04 24.47 -1.66
N GLU A 483 -8.56 24.72 -0.44
CA GLU A 483 -8.28 26.04 0.13
C GLU A 483 -6.84 26.07 0.69
N ALA A 484 -6.26 27.26 0.85
CA ALA A 484 -4.82 27.40 1.14
C ALA A 484 -4.38 26.86 2.50
N ASP A 485 -5.21 27.00 3.53
CA ASP A 485 -4.84 26.69 4.91
C ASP A 485 -5.31 25.30 5.38
N ASN A 486 -5.76 24.45 4.44
CA ASN A 486 -6.23 23.10 4.71
C ASN A 486 -5.35 22.06 4.01
N PRO A 487 -4.68 21.15 4.75
CA PRO A 487 -3.89 20.08 4.14
C PRO A 487 -4.74 18.98 3.49
N TRP A 488 -6.05 18.93 3.76
CA TRP A 488 -7.01 18.00 3.14
C TRP A 488 -7.97 18.72 2.19
N ALA A 489 -8.62 17.95 1.31
CA ALA A 489 -9.71 18.46 0.48
C ALA A 489 -10.89 18.95 1.37
N SER A 490 -11.38 20.18 1.14
CA SER A 490 -12.53 20.73 1.89
C SER A 490 -13.86 20.15 1.47
N ARG A 491 -13.96 19.74 0.21
CA ARG A 491 -15.02 18.88 -0.32
C ARG A 491 -14.39 17.93 -1.31
N GLN A 492 -14.85 16.68 -1.32
CA GLN A 492 -14.38 15.65 -2.22
C GLN A 492 -15.57 14.80 -2.67
N THR A 493 -15.77 14.68 -3.98
CA THR A 493 -16.75 13.75 -4.56
C THR A 493 -16.01 12.58 -5.17
N VAL A 494 -16.44 11.38 -4.84
CA VAL A 494 -15.92 10.11 -5.36
C VAL A 494 -16.92 9.51 -6.33
N ASP A 495 -16.45 9.09 -7.51
CA ASP A 495 -17.23 8.31 -8.48
C ASP A 495 -16.36 7.22 -9.08
N VAL A 496 -16.68 5.97 -8.74
CA VAL A 496 -15.98 4.77 -9.19
C VAL A 496 -16.95 3.80 -9.82
N ARG A 497 -16.53 3.24 -10.95
CA ARG A 497 -17.22 2.19 -11.70
C ARG A 497 -16.19 1.17 -12.12
N LEU A 498 -16.35 -0.08 -11.73
CA LEU A 498 -15.58 -1.22 -12.21
C LEU A 498 -16.52 -2.18 -12.91
N SER A 499 -16.16 -2.63 -14.10
CA SER A 499 -16.96 -3.61 -14.84
C SER A 499 -16.11 -4.24 -15.93
N SER A 500 -16.32 -5.53 -16.18
CA SER A 500 -15.81 -6.23 -17.37
C SER A 500 -16.57 -5.81 -18.64
N GLU A 501 -17.78 -5.26 -18.50
CA GLU A 501 -18.57 -4.78 -19.63
C GLU A 501 -18.11 -3.39 -20.10
N ASN A 502 -17.67 -3.31 -21.35
CA ASN A 502 -17.17 -2.08 -22.00
C ASN A 502 -18.27 -1.05 -22.33
N THR A 503 -19.41 -1.09 -21.64
CA THR A 503 -20.59 -0.28 -21.94
C THR A 503 -20.33 1.19 -21.56
N GLY A 504 -19.64 1.93 -22.44
CA GLY A 504 -19.31 3.35 -22.26
C GLY A 504 -17.84 3.72 -22.44
N GLN A 505 -16.92 2.75 -22.55
CA GLN A 505 -15.52 3.03 -22.87
C GLN A 505 -15.32 3.06 -24.39
N GLN A 506 -14.83 4.19 -24.90
CA GLN A 506 -14.29 4.27 -26.26
C GLN A 506 -12.82 3.84 -26.20
N ASP A 507 -12.36 3.08 -27.19
CA ASP A 507 -10.95 2.68 -27.41
C ASP A 507 -10.39 1.49 -26.60
N CYS A 508 -11.22 0.59 -26.10
CA CYS A 508 -10.74 -0.68 -25.54
C CYS A 508 -10.24 -1.65 -26.63
N SER A 509 -8.95 -2.00 -26.57
CA SER A 509 -8.35 -3.00 -27.47
C SER A 509 -8.84 -4.41 -27.13
N THR A 510 -8.84 -5.33 -28.11
CA THR A 510 -9.22 -6.74 -27.87
C THR A 510 -8.35 -7.42 -26.82
N LEU A 511 -7.10 -6.98 -26.68
CA LEU A 511 -6.18 -7.44 -25.64
C LEU A 511 -6.59 -6.95 -24.25
N SER A 512 -6.92 -5.66 -24.12
CA SER A 512 -7.39 -5.08 -22.85
C SER A 512 -8.69 -5.75 -22.38
N GLN A 513 -9.54 -6.16 -23.31
CA GLN A 513 -10.78 -6.90 -23.01
C GLN A 513 -10.51 -8.28 -22.40
N GLN A 514 -9.60 -9.06 -23.00
CA GLN A 514 -9.23 -10.38 -22.47
C GLN A 514 -8.55 -10.28 -21.09
N LEU A 515 -7.81 -9.20 -20.83
CA LEU A 515 -7.24 -8.95 -19.52
C LEU A 515 -8.32 -8.57 -18.49
N GLY A 516 -9.29 -7.75 -18.89
CA GLY A 516 -10.44 -7.39 -18.05
C GLY A 516 -11.27 -8.60 -17.64
N ASP A 517 -11.58 -9.49 -18.58
CA ASP A 517 -12.32 -10.73 -18.35
C ASP A 517 -11.56 -11.73 -17.44
N ALA A 518 -10.22 -11.63 -17.37
CA ALA A 518 -9.40 -12.48 -16.52
C ALA A 518 -9.20 -11.94 -15.10
N VAL A 519 -9.30 -10.61 -14.91
CA VAL A 519 -8.99 -9.93 -13.65
C VAL A 519 -10.24 -9.56 -12.87
N LEU A 520 -11.30 -9.10 -13.55
CA LEU A 520 -12.55 -8.72 -12.90
C LEU A 520 -13.57 -9.85 -12.95
N PRO A 521 -14.31 -10.09 -11.86
CA PRO A 521 -15.46 -10.98 -11.92
C PRO A 521 -16.55 -10.37 -12.81
N ASP A 522 -17.46 -11.23 -13.30
CA ASP A 522 -18.61 -10.79 -14.06
C ASP A 522 -19.48 -9.81 -13.25
N GLY A 523 -19.98 -8.77 -13.92
CA GLY A 523 -20.90 -7.78 -13.35
C GLY A 523 -20.35 -6.35 -13.31
N GLU A 524 -20.92 -5.55 -12.41
CA GLU A 524 -20.57 -4.16 -12.18
C GLU A 524 -20.48 -3.87 -10.68
N PHE A 525 -19.41 -3.18 -10.30
CA PHE A 525 -19.23 -2.51 -9.01
C PHE A 525 -19.27 -1.00 -9.21
N ARG A 526 -20.04 -0.29 -8.39
CA ARG A 526 -20.14 1.17 -8.40
C ARG A 526 -20.09 1.73 -6.99
N LEU A 527 -19.33 2.80 -6.80
CA LEU A 527 -19.22 3.53 -5.53
C LEU A 527 -19.27 5.03 -5.80
N THR A 528 -20.20 5.72 -5.14
CA THR A 528 -20.29 7.18 -5.16
C THR A 528 -20.53 7.71 -3.76
N HIS A 529 -19.83 8.76 -3.36
CA HIS A 529 -20.10 9.48 -2.11
C HIS A 529 -19.41 10.85 -2.11
N THR A 530 -19.76 11.71 -1.15
CA THR A 530 -19.17 13.03 -0.98
C THR A 530 -18.72 13.25 0.47
N PHE A 531 -17.47 13.64 0.65
CA PHE A 531 -16.98 14.21 1.90
C PHE A 531 -17.14 15.73 1.87
N GLU A 532 -17.70 16.31 2.94
CA GLU A 532 -17.73 17.75 3.15
C GLU A 532 -17.17 18.11 4.53
N ARG A 533 -16.19 19.01 4.56
CA ARG A 533 -15.57 19.46 5.80
C ARG A 533 -16.56 20.18 6.70
N THR A 534 -16.58 19.82 7.98
CA THR A 534 -17.37 20.47 9.04
C THR A 534 -16.51 21.30 9.97
N SER A 535 -15.28 20.87 10.26
CA SER A 535 -14.34 21.57 11.14
C SER A 535 -12.90 21.39 10.71
N ILE A 536 -12.00 22.25 11.18
CA ILE A 536 -10.54 22.07 11.01
C ILE A 536 -9.81 22.63 12.23
N SER A 537 -8.86 21.87 12.74
CA SER A 537 -7.92 22.27 13.77
C SER A 537 -6.52 21.96 13.27
N ARG A 538 -5.61 22.92 13.41
CA ARG A 538 -4.23 22.78 12.96
C ARG A 538 -3.31 22.46 14.13
N GLY A 539 -2.40 21.53 13.91
CA GLY A 539 -1.31 21.17 14.81
C GLY A 539 -0.23 22.25 14.88
N GLU A 540 0.64 22.11 15.88
CA GLU A 540 1.74 23.05 16.11
C GLU A 540 2.95 22.74 15.21
N ASP A 541 3.42 21.49 15.26
CA ASP A 541 4.68 21.07 14.63
C ASP A 541 4.45 20.33 13.30
N ARG A 542 5.23 20.69 12.28
CA ARG A 542 5.21 19.99 10.98
C ARG A 542 5.72 18.55 11.14
N LEU A 543 5.17 17.66 10.32
CA LEU A 543 5.70 16.30 10.20
C LEU A 543 7.16 16.31 9.75
N ASP A 544 8.05 15.77 10.57
CA ASP A 544 9.49 15.67 10.28
C ASP A 544 9.85 14.30 9.69
N LEU A 545 9.31 14.03 8.48
CA LEU A 545 9.59 12.81 7.72
C LEU A 545 11.00 12.87 7.10
N GLY A 546 11.77 11.78 7.19
CA GLY A 546 13.20 11.72 6.86
C GLY A 546 14.12 11.78 8.08
N THR A 547 13.58 11.67 9.31
CA THR A 547 14.36 11.77 10.54
C THR A 547 14.91 10.42 10.98
N THR A 548 16.21 10.37 11.28
CA THR A 548 16.83 9.20 11.92
C THR A 548 16.56 9.19 13.42
N TYR A 549 16.37 7.99 13.99
CA TYR A 549 16.16 7.80 15.42
C TYR A 549 16.95 6.58 15.94
N VAL A 550 17.11 6.48 17.26
CA VAL A 550 17.90 5.42 17.89
C VAL A 550 17.05 4.15 18.01
N GLY A 551 17.66 2.99 17.78
CA GLY A 551 16.96 1.70 17.87
C GLY A 551 16.11 1.36 16.65
N ARG A 552 16.25 2.10 15.55
CA ARG A 552 15.71 1.72 14.24
C ARG A 552 16.23 0.32 13.86
N PRO A 553 15.35 -0.67 13.62
CA PRO A 553 15.78 -2.02 13.25
C PRO A 553 16.58 -2.01 11.95
N SER A 554 17.67 -2.77 11.90
CA SER A 554 18.45 -2.94 10.68
C SER A 554 17.86 -4.03 9.78
N PRO A 555 18.01 -3.98 8.45
CA PRO A 555 17.48 -5.01 7.54
C PRO A 555 17.90 -6.44 7.90
N ASN A 556 19.11 -6.63 8.42
CA ASN A 556 19.62 -7.95 8.82
C ASN A 556 19.00 -8.48 10.13
N GLU A 557 18.33 -7.62 10.89
CA GLU A 557 17.56 -8.00 12.08
C GLU A 557 16.08 -8.27 11.73
N LEU A 558 15.68 -8.00 10.48
CA LEU A 558 14.33 -8.22 9.99
C LEU A 558 14.25 -9.58 9.31
N GLY A 559 13.37 -10.43 9.83
CA GLY A 559 13.08 -11.75 9.27
C GLY A 559 14.00 -12.87 9.75
N ALA A 560 13.79 -14.05 9.17
CA ALA A 560 14.61 -15.22 9.43
C ALA A 560 15.99 -15.09 8.76
N PRO A 561 17.06 -15.63 9.37
CA PRO A 561 18.38 -15.60 8.77
C PRO A 561 18.42 -16.48 7.52
N GLU A 562 19.25 -16.13 6.53
CA GLU A 562 19.32 -16.85 5.24
C GLU A 562 19.63 -18.36 5.39
N ASP A 563 20.30 -18.77 6.48
CA ASP A 563 20.62 -20.17 6.76
C ASP A 563 19.45 -20.97 7.33
N ALA A 564 18.36 -20.32 7.76
CA ALA A 564 17.11 -20.96 8.14
C ALA A 564 16.22 -21.30 6.92
N LEU A 565 16.51 -20.75 5.74
CA LEU A 565 15.76 -21.02 4.53
C LEU A 565 16.03 -22.44 4.00
N VAL A 566 14.95 -23.21 3.86
CA VAL A 566 14.96 -24.56 3.31
C VAL A 566 14.47 -24.53 1.86
N ASP A 567 15.36 -24.86 0.92
CA ASP A 567 15.01 -25.16 -0.48
C ASP A 567 14.42 -26.58 -0.56
N TRP A 568 13.15 -26.68 -0.15
CA TRP A 568 12.41 -27.94 -0.06
C TRP A 568 12.11 -28.55 -1.44
N THR A 569 12.03 -27.72 -2.48
CA THR A 569 11.68 -28.11 -3.84
C THR A 569 12.61 -29.16 -4.43
N ARG A 570 13.86 -29.27 -3.95
CA ARG A 570 14.84 -30.24 -4.46
C ARG A 570 14.59 -31.68 -4.01
N ASN A 571 14.16 -31.86 -2.77
CA ASN A 571 14.21 -33.16 -2.10
C ASN A 571 12.89 -33.55 -1.41
N ALA A 572 11.94 -32.63 -1.26
CA ALA A 572 10.66 -32.85 -0.58
C ALA A 572 9.48 -32.61 -1.51
N THR A 573 8.30 -33.10 -1.14
CA THR A 573 7.07 -32.91 -1.95
C THR A 573 6.08 -31.95 -1.27
N HIS A 574 6.48 -31.31 -0.19
CA HIS A 574 5.69 -30.37 0.59
C HIS A 574 6.65 -29.41 1.31
N VAL A 575 6.11 -28.30 1.77
CA VAL A 575 6.78 -27.33 2.64
C VAL A 575 7.07 -27.96 4.02
N PRO A 576 8.23 -27.67 4.65
CA PRO A 576 8.54 -28.16 5.99
C PRO A 576 7.66 -27.50 7.07
N ASP A 577 6.98 -28.31 7.88
CA ASP A 577 6.22 -27.85 9.06
C ASP A 577 7.12 -27.93 10.30
N GLY A 578 7.42 -29.14 10.78
CA GLY A 578 8.33 -29.39 11.90
C GLY A 578 7.84 -28.84 13.25
N ALA A 579 6.60 -28.36 13.36
CA ALA A 579 6.08 -27.78 14.59
C ALA A 579 6.00 -28.82 15.72
N THR A 580 6.60 -28.48 16.85
CA THR A 580 6.70 -29.38 18.02
C THR A 580 5.56 -29.23 19.01
N ALA A 581 4.83 -28.11 18.95
CA ALA A 581 3.65 -27.85 19.76
C ALA A 581 2.38 -28.53 19.21
N ALA A 582 2.43 -28.96 17.94
CA ALA A 582 1.32 -29.63 17.27
C ALA A 582 1.22 -31.12 17.61
N SER A 583 0.00 -31.66 17.58
CA SER A 583 -0.25 -33.11 17.70
C SER A 583 0.17 -33.89 16.45
N THR A 584 0.03 -33.30 15.28
CA THR A 584 0.46 -33.84 13.99
C THR A 584 1.01 -32.73 13.10
N THR A 585 1.88 -33.09 12.16
CA THR A 585 2.47 -32.14 11.19
C THR A 585 2.07 -32.44 9.75
N VAL A 586 2.40 -31.53 8.83
CA VAL A 586 2.28 -31.77 7.38
C VAL A 586 3.05 -33.03 6.96
N GLU A 587 4.22 -33.30 7.55
CA GLU A 587 4.99 -34.53 7.29
C GLU A 587 4.19 -35.78 7.63
N ASP A 588 3.53 -35.80 8.79
CA ASP A 588 2.69 -36.93 9.25
C ASP A 588 1.50 -37.15 8.31
N ALA A 589 0.87 -36.06 7.89
CA ALA A 589 -0.26 -36.09 6.97
C ALA A 589 0.14 -36.61 5.58
N VAL A 590 1.27 -36.17 5.04
CA VAL A 590 1.80 -36.67 3.78
C VAL A 590 2.21 -38.14 3.91
N ALA A 591 2.85 -38.55 5.01
CA ALA A 591 3.17 -39.95 5.28
C ALA A 591 1.90 -40.82 5.33
N CYS A 592 0.85 -40.33 5.98
CA CYS A 592 -0.46 -40.97 6.00
C CYS A 592 -1.05 -41.11 4.58
N LEU A 593 -1.02 -40.04 3.77
CA LEU A 593 -1.45 -40.06 2.37
C LEU A 593 -0.68 -41.10 1.53
N ARG A 594 0.63 -41.25 1.75
CA ARG A 594 1.44 -42.28 1.09
C ARG A 594 1.00 -43.69 1.52
N SER A 595 0.63 -43.88 2.78
CA SER A 595 0.25 -45.19 3.32
C SER A 595 -1.11 -45.71 2.84
N VAL A 596 -2.06 -44.82 2.53
CA VAL A 596 -3.41 -45.21 2.06
C VAL A 596 -3.43 -45.74 0.62
N GLY A 597 -2.29 -45.71 -0.08
CA GLY A 597 -2.04 -46.43 -1.33
C GLY A 597 -3.06 -46.15 -2.43
N SER A 598 -3.81 -47.17 -2.83
CA SER A 598 -4.76 -47.10 -3.96
C SER A 598 -5.91 -46.12 -3.73
N SER A 599 -6.26 -45.82 -2.48
CA SER A 599 -7.31 -44.85 -2.17
C SER A 599 -6.95 -43.45 -2.68
N ALA A 600 -5.67 -43.07 -2.66
CA ALA A 600 -5.13 -41.79 -3.11
C ALA A 600 -4.18 -41.94 -4.32
N SER A 601 -4.47 -42.84 -5.26
CA SER A 601 -3.56 -43.16 -6.37
C SER A 601 -3.14 -41.97 -7.25
N GLY A 602 -4.03 -40.99 -7.44
CA GLY A 602 -3.72 -39.76 -8.19
C GLY A 602 -2.66 -38.92 -7.48
N ALA A 603 -2.89 -38.60 -6.21
CA ALA A 603 -1.95 -37.88 -5.36
C ALA A 603 -0.60 -38.61 -5.27
N ASN A 604 -0.62 -39.91 -4.98
CA ASN A 604 0.60 -40.72 -4.91
C ASN A 604 1.37 -40.71 -6.23
N GLY A 605 0.68 -40.86 -7.36
CA GLY A 605 1.28 -40.80 -8.69
C GLY A 605 1.90 -39.44 -9.00
N ALA A 606 1.24 -38.34 -8.64
CA ALA A 606 1.77 -36.99 -8.81
C ALA A 606 3.04 -36.78 -7.97
N LEU A 607 2.98 -37.08 -6.67
CA LEU A 607 4.09 -36.88 -5.76
C LEU A 607 5.28 -37.83 -6.02
N ASP A 608 5.08 -38.94 -6.75
CA ASP A 608 6.16 -39.81 -7.24
C ASP A 608 6.85 -39.24 -8.49
N ASN A 609 6.17 -38.34 -9.23
CA ASN A 609 6.62 -37.79 -10.51
C ASN A 609 6.73 -36.26 -10.44
N GLU A 610 7.58 -35.76 -9.54
CA GLU A 610 7.91 -34.33 -9.38
C GLU A 610 6.74 -33.41 -8.95
N GLY A 611 5.55 -33.94 -8.71
CA GLY A 611 4.43 -33.21 -8.10
C GLY A 611 4.70 -32.81 -6.66
N TYR A 612 3.88 -31.90 -6.15
CA TYR A 612 3.99 -31.38 -4.78
C TYR A 612 2.63 -31.03 -4.19
N ILE A 613 2.59 -30.91 -2.86
CA ILE A 613 1.47 -30.38 -2.09
C ILE A 613 1.55 -28.86 -2.16
N TRP A 614 0.58 -28.22 -2.82
CA TRP A 614 0.51 -26.77 -2.95
C TRP A 614 -0.39 -26.14 -1.88
N ARG A 615 -1.29 -26.91 -1.25
CA ARG A 615 -2.08 -26.49 -0.10
C ARG A 615 -2.18 -27.64 0.90
N ALA A 616 -1.93 -27.37 2.17
CA ALA A 616 -2.30 -28.28 3.25
C ALA A 616 -3.03 -27.50 4.34
N VAL A 617 -4.10 -28.07 4.88
CA VAL A 617 -4.86 -27.50 6.02
C VAL A 617 -5.09 -28.60 7.04
N GLY A 618 -4.59 -28.40 8.25
CA GLY A 618 -4.78 -29.28 9.40
C GLY A 618 -5.79 -28.68 10.39
N ASP A 619 -6.76 -29.50 10.79
CA ASP A 619 -7.77 -29.16 11.79
C ASP A 619 -7.62 -30.06 13.02
N SER A 620 -7.13 -29.46 14.12
CA SER A 620 -6.96 -30.13 15.41
C SER A 620 -8.17 -29.88 16.31
N GLY A 621 -9.14 -30.79 16.26
CA GLY A 621 -10.41 -30.67 17.01
C GLY A 621 -10.85 -31.96 17.72
N GLY A 622 -10.05 -33.03 17.68
CA GLY A 622 -10.46 -34.34 18.20
C GLY A 622 -9.31 -35.23 18.65
N SER A 623 -9.55 -36.55 18.74
CA SER A 623 -8.49 -37.55 19.03
C SER A 623 -7.55 -37.80 17.84
N VAL A 624 -7.92 -37.29 16.67
CA VAL A 624 -7.20 -37.32 15.40
C VAL A 624 -7.36 -35.94 14.76
N ASP A 625 -6.35 -35.53 14.01
CA ASP A 625 -6.34 -34.29 13.26
C ASP A 625 -6.75 -34.56 11.81
N ALA A 626 -7.70 -33.78 11.30
CA ALA A 626 -8.14 -33.90 9.93
C ALA A 626 -7.27 -33.02 9.03
N TRP A 627 -6.62 -33.63 8.04
CA TRP A 627 -5.77 -32.94 7.08
C TRP A 627 -6.38 -32.97 5.69
N ASN A 628 -6.51 -31.79 5.08
CA ASN A 628 -6.86 -31.63 3.67
C ASN A 628 -5.59 -31.27 2.88
N LEU A 629 -5.19 -32.15 1.97
CA LEU A 629 -3.95 -32.05 1.19
C LEU A 629 -4.28 -31.89 -0.29
N SER A 630 -4.05 -30.70 -0.84
CA SER A 630 -4.16 -30.42 -2.27
C SER A 630 -2.82 -30.58 -2.96
N TRP A 631 -2.83 -31.31 -4.07
CA TRP A 631 -1.64 -31.70 -4.81
C TRP A 631 -1.73 -31.26 -6.27
N VAL A 632 -0.57 -31.08 -6.89
CA VAL A 632 -0.42 -30.85 -8.33
C VAL A 632 0.68 -31.76 -8.88
N GLY A 633 0.40 -32.42 -10.01
CA GLY A 633 1.32 -33.28 -10.76
C GLY A 633 1.97 -32.53 -11.92
N ASN A 634 3.08 -33.06 -12.44
CA ASN A 634 3.82 -32.45 -13.56
C ASN A 634 3.07 -32.42 -14.90
N ASP A 635 1.93 -33.13 -14.97
CA ASP A 635 0.98 -33.16 -16.07
C ASP A 635 -0.18 -32.18 -15.86
N ASP A 636 -0.02 -31.24 -14.92
CA ASP A 636 -1.02 -30.28 -14.44
C ASP A 636 -2.28 -30.92 -13.84
N ALA A 637 -2.30 -32.25 -13.67
CA ALA A 637 -3.35 -32.92 -12.95
C ALA A 637 -3.30 -32.50 -11.47
N HIS A 638 -4.45 -32.15 -10.92
CA HIS A 638 -4.53 -31.68 -9.55
C HIS A 638 -5.80 -32.19 -8.86
N GLY A 639 -5.81 -32.10 -7.54
CA GLY A 639 -6.94 -32.50 -6.71
C GLY A 639 -6.61 -32.39 -5.23
N TRP A 640 -7.53 -32.81 -4.39
CA TRP A 640 -7.34 -32.83 -2.93
C TRP A 640 -7.66 -34.20 -2.34
N VAL A 641 -7.03 -34.49 -1.21
CA VAL A 641 -7.22 -35.72 -0.44
C VAL A 641 -7.36 -35.34 1.03
N ARG A 642 -8.41 -35.84 1.68
CA ARG A 642 -8.62 -35.71 3.13
C ARG A 642 -8.25 -37.00 3.84
N VAL A 643 -7.41 -36.87 4.87
CA VAL A 643 -6.99 -37.95 5.75
C VAL A 643 -7.17 -37.53 7.22
N ASP A 644 -7.45 -38.49 8.09
CA ASP A 644 -7.40 -38.27 9.54
C ASP A 644 -6.13 -38.94 10.09
N VAL A 645 -5.38 -38.19 10.89
CA VAL A 645 -4.05 -38.53 11.38
C VAL A 645 -4.03 -38.49 12.90
N GLY A 646 -3.63 -39.59 13.54
CA GLY A 646 -3.43 -39.67 14.98
C GLY A 646 -2.02 -39.21 15.37
N PRO A 647 -1.81 -38.75 16.62
CA PRO A 647 -0.53 -38.24 17.06
C PRO A 647 0.56 -39.32 17.15
N GLY A 648 1.79 -38.93 16.79
CA GLY A 648 3.01 -39.75 16.89
C GLY A 648 3.24 -40.72 15.73
N ASP A 649 4.45 -41.29 15.67
CA ASP A 649 4.92 -42.15 14.55
C ASP A 649 4.07 -43.42 14.31
N ASP A 650 3.37 -43.91 15.35
CA ASP A 650 2.45 -45.06 15.29
C ASP A 650 0.97 -44.64 15.29
N GLY A 651 0.69 -43.36 15.00
CA GLY A 651 -0.65 -42.77 14.98
C GLY A 651 -1.60 -43.46 13.99
N SER A 652 -2.90 -43.37 14.24
CA SER A 652 -3.90 -43.90 13.30
C SER A 652 -3.90 -43.08 12.01
N CYS A 653 -3.90 -43.73 10.86
CA CYS A 653 -4.02 -43.07 9.56
C CYS A 653 -5.25 -43.63 8.82
N THR A 654 -6.22 -42.76 8.51
CA THR A 654 -7.43 -43.17 7.79
C THR A 654 -7.75 -42.22 6.63
N PHE A 655 -7.99 -42.81 5.46
CA PHE A 655 -8.52 -42.08 4.31
C PHE A 655 -9.99 -41.69 4.55
N VAL A 656 -10.32 -40.43 4.25
CA VAL A 656 -11.69 -39.90 4.38
C VAL A 656 -12.33 -39.71 3.00
N ALA A 657 -11.73 -38.85 2.18
CA ALA A 657 -12.30 -38.44 0.89
C ALA A 657 -11.22 -37.95 -0.07
N LYS A 658 -11.58 -37.84 -1.36
CA LYS A 658 -10.79 -37.17 -2.38
C LYS A 658 -11.70 -36.60 -3.46
N GLU A 659 -11.19 -35.60 -4.16
CA GLU A 659 -11.85 -35.06 -5.34
C GLU A 659 -10.80 -34.50 -6.32
N SER A 660 -11.15 -34.50 -7.60
CA SER A 660 -10.45 -33.72 -8.63
C SER A 660 -11.23 -32.43 -8.83
N LEU A 661 -10.59 -31.30 -8.60
CA LEU A 661 -11.16 -29.98 -8.84
C LEU A 661 -10.37 -29.38 -10.00
N ASP A 662 -11.04 -28.74 -10.96
CA ASP A 662 -10.38 -28.03 -12.06
C ASP A 662 -10.30 -26.54 -11.70
N LEU A 663 -9.26 -26.19 -10.94
CA LEU A 663 -8.99 -24.85 -10.43
C LEU A 663 -8.02 -24.05 -11.33
N GLY A 664 -7.64 -24.60 -12.49
CA GLY A 664 -6.62 -24.00 -13.35
C GLY A 664 -5.23 -23.93 -12.70
N ILE A 665 -4.94 -24.81 -11.73
CA ILE A 665 -3.64 -24.88 -11.06
C ILE A 665 -2.61 -25.49 -12.00
N VAL A 666 -1.48 -24.81 -12.18
CA VAL A 666 -0.39 -25.25 -13.06
C VAL A 666 0.80 -25.72 -12.23
N TRP A 667 1.48 -26.77 -12.70
CA TRP A 667 2.71 -27.22 -12.08
C TRP A 667 3.86 -26.27 -12.39
N ASN A 668 4.47 -25.68 -11.35
CA ASN A 668 5.67 -24.87 -11.51
C ASN A 668 6.54 -24.93 -10.25
N ARG A 669 7.08 -26.13 -9.99
CA ARG A 669 7.87 -26.42 -8.80
C ARG A 669 9.14 -25.56 -8.66
N GLU A 670 9.77 -25.21 -9.77
CA GLU A 670 11.01 -24.39 -9.77
C GLU A 670 10.79 -22.94 -9.35
N SER A 671 9.53 -22.46 -9.40
CA SER A 671 9.19 -21.10 -9.00
C SER A 671 8.75 -21.00 -7.53
N ALA A 672 8.57 -22.13 -6.84
CA ALA A 672 8.28 -22.12 -5.41
C ALA A 672 9.53 -21.66 -4.63
N PRO A 673 9.40 -20.69 -3.71
CA PRO A 673 10.53 -20.12 -3.02
C PRO A 673 11.09 -21.07 -1.95
N ALA A 674 12.33 -20.80 -1.52
CA ALA A 674 12.84 -21.37 -0.27
C ALA A 674 12.09 -20.75 0.91
N VAL A 675 11.88 -21.54 1.96
CA VAL A 675 11.00 -21.16 3.07
C VAL A 675 11.61 -21.52 4.41
N VAL A 676 11.26 -20.75 5.42
CA VAL A 676 11.49 -21.04 6.83
C VAL A 676 10.46 -22.08 7.27
N SER A 677 10.82 -23.02 8.15
CA SER A 677 9.86 -24.02 8.63
C SER A 677 8.71 -23.38 9.43
N MET A 678 7.53 -24.00 9.43
CA MET A 678 6.40 -23.52 10.25
C MET A 678 6.80 -23.39 11.73
N SER A 679 7.59 -24.34 12.26
CA SER A 679 8.11 -24.30 13.63
C SER A 679 8.94 -23.06 13.96
N GLU A 680 9.79 -22.62 13.03
CA GLU A 680 10.62 -21.44 13.20
C GLU A 680 9.79 -20.16 13.10
N VAL A 681 8.82 -20.14 12.19
CA VAL A 681 7.85 -19.03 12.10
C VAL A 681 7.05 -18.89 13.39
N GLU A 682 6.49 -19.97 13.91
CA GLU A 682 5.78 -19.96 15.19
C GLU A 682 6.69 -19.48 16.33
N SER A 683 7.97 -19.89 16.36
CA SER A 683 8.93 -19.41 17.34
C SER A 683 9.15 -17.89 17.29
N MET A 684 9.06 -17.30 16.10
CA MET A 684 9.13 -15.85 15.92
C MET A 684 7.83 -15.16 16.35
N LEU A 685 6.68 -15.79 16.14
CA LEU A 685 5.37 -15.25 16.56
C LEU A 685 5.23 -15.22 18.09
N VAL A 686 5.68 -16.27 18.78
CA VAL A 686 5.60 -16.37 20.26
C VAL A 686 6.73 -15.65 20.99
N ALA A 687 7.73 -15.13 20.26
CA ALA A 687 8.87 -14.45 20.87
C ALA A 687 8.40 -13.25 21.71
N GLU A 688 8.95 -13.16 22.93
CA GLU A 688 8.50 -12.21 23.93
C GLU A 688 8.49 -10.77 23.37
N GLY A 689 7.32 -10.14 23.46
CA GLY A 689 7.15 -8.75 23.07
C GLY A 689 7.11 -8.47 21.57
N ARG A 690 7.14 -9.48 20.68
CA ARG A 690 7.00 -9.28 19.23
C ARG A 690 5.56 -9.09 18.77
N PHE A 691 4.66 -9.98 19.16
CA PHE A 691 3.25 -9.91 18.77
C PHE A 691 2.34 -10.23 19.97
N PRO A 692 2.25 -9.32 20.96
CA PRO A 692 1.39 -9.53 22.12
C PRO A 692 -0.08 -9.76 21.76
N GLU A 693 -0.55 -9.26 20.62
CA GLU A 693 -1.90 -9.49 20.10
C GLU A 693 -2.18 -10.96 19.72
N LEU A 694 -1.15 -11.77 19.48
CA LEU A 694 -1.28 -13.19 19.14
C LEU A 694 -1.20 -14.11 20.37
N MET A 695 -1.01 -13.55 21.56
CA MET A 695 -0.82 -14.28 22.83
C MET A 695 -2.06 -14.20 23.73
N GLY A 696 -2.14 -15.13 24.69
CA GLY A 696 -3.18 -15.21 25.71
C GLY A 696 -4.49 -15.85 25.23
N SER A 697 -5.52 -15.82 26.07
CA SER A 697 -6.78 -16.57 25.84
C SER A 697 -7.53 -16.25 24.54
N LYS A 698 -7.30 -15.08 23.94
CA LYS A 698 -7.90 -14.63 22.67
C LYS A 698 -6.95 -14.71 21.47
N GLY A 699 -5.69 -15.08 21.69
CA GLY A 699 -4.65 -15.17 20.65
C GLY A 699 -4.57 -16.55 19.99
N LEU A 700 -3.60 -16.75 19.11
CA LEU A 700 -3.30 -18.09 18.56
C LEU A 700 -2.65 -18.97 19.63
N PHE A 701 -1.81 -18.37 20.47
CA PHE A 701 -1.03 -19.04 21.51
C PHE A 701 -1.49 -18.61 22.91
N ASP A 702 -1.35 -19.50 23.89
CA ASP A 702 -1.54 -19.16 25.30
C ASP A 702 -0.35 -18.36 25.86
N ASP A 703 -0.41 -17.97 27.13
CA ASP A 703 0.65 -17.15 27.76
C ASP A 703 2.00 -17.88 27.87
N ASP A 704 2.01 -19.21 27.76
CA ASP A 704 3.21 -20.05 27.78
C ASP A 704 3.75 -20.35 26.36
N GLY A 705 3.07 -19.85 25.31
CA GLY A 705 3.42 -20.07 23.91
C GLY A 705 2.93 -21.40 23.32
N SER A 706 2.05 -22.13 24.02
CA SER A 706 1.40 -23.33 23.49
C SER A 706 0.17 -22.95 22.66
N TYR A 707 -0.31 -23.85 21.80
CA TYR A 707 -1.51 -23.57 20.99
C TYR A 707 -2.77 -23.50 21.86
N ASN A 708 -3.61 -22.52 21.59
CA ASN A 708 -4.97 -22.54 22.09
C ASN A 708 -5.84 -23.56 21.32
N GLU A 709 -6.90 -24.05 21.97
CA GLU A 709 -7.91 -24.91 21.32
C GLU A 709 -8.59 -24.18 20.14
N GLY A 710 -9.02 -24.95 19.14
CA GLY A 710 -9.69 -24.46 17.94
C GLY A 710 -8.75 -23.84 16.89
N LEU A 711 -7.43 -23.97 17.07
CA LEU A 711 -6.43 -23.53 16.11
C LEU A 711 -6.33 -24.51 14.93
N ARG A 712 -6.44 -23.97 13.71
CA ARG A 712 -6.18 -24.64 12.45
C ARG A 712 -4.95 -24.03 11.82
N ARG A 713 -4.15 -24.86 11.16
CA ARG A 713 -2.87 -24.45 10.57
C ARG A 713 -2.83 -24.86 9.12
N GLY A 714 -2.30 -23.99 8.28
CA GLY A 714 -2.25 -24.21 6.86
C GLY A 714 -0.99 -23.66 6.22
N VAL A 715 -0.68 -24.22 5.05
CA VAL A 715 0.32 -23.70 4.13
C VAL A 715 -0.28 -23.60 2.74
N LEU A 716 0.09 -22.53 2.02
CA LEU A 716 -0.25 -22.28 0.63
C LEU A 716 1.03 -21.94 -0.14
N VAL A 717 1.28 -22.67 -1.22
CA VAL A 717 2.35 -22.41 -2.19
C VAL A 717 1.69 -21.87 -3.46
N ALA A 718 1.88 -20.60 -3.72
CA ALA A 718 1.46 -19.92 -4.93
C ALA A 718 2.67 -19.81 -5.87
N VAL A 719 2.50 -20.21 -7.12
CA VAL A 719 3.53 -20.12 -8.14
C VAL A 719 3.04 -19.21 -9.27
N PRO A 720 3.92 -18.45 -9.94
CA PRO A 720 3.50 -17.57 -11.01
C PRO A 720 2.95 -18.39 -12.18
N ASP A 721 1.66 -18.29 -12.45
CA ASP A 721 0.96 -18.89 -13.58
C ASP A 721 -0.13 -17.95 -14.12
N ASP A 722 -0.95 -18.43 -15.05
CA ASP A 722 -2.09 -17.68 -15.62
C ASP A 722 -3.41 -18.02 -14.90
N GLY A 723 -3.34 -18.66 -13.72
CA GLY A 723 -4.46 -19.10 -12.88
C GLY A 723 -4.50 -18.39 -11.51
N LEU A 724 -5.28 -18.95 -10.57
CA LEU A 724 -5.50 -18.36 -9.24
C LEU A 724 -4.20 -18.17 -8.44
N THR A 725 -3.26 -19.10 -8.59
CA THR A 725 -1.96 -19.08 -7.91
C THR A 725 -1.04 -18.00 -8.47
N GLY A 726 -1.13 -17.66 -9.75
CA GLY A 726 -0.46 -16.52 -10.36
C GLY A 726 -0.91 -15.18 -9.79
N LEU A 727 -2.23 -14.99 -9.62
CA LEU A 727 -2.79 -13.77 -9.04
C LEU A 727 -2.35 -13.56 -7.58
N ILE A 728 -2.23 -14.66 -6.81
CA ILE A 728 -1.72 -14.63 -5.43
C ILE A 728 -0.19 -14.41 -5.40
N SER A 729 0.54 -14.94 -6.38
CA SER A 729 1.99 -14.71 -6.51
C SER A 729 2.32 -13.26 -6.86
N GLU A 730 1.49 -12.62 -7.69
CA GLU A 730 1.60 -11.20 -8.03
C GLU A 730 1.34 -10.29 -6.81
N LEU A 731 0.52 -10.73 -5.86
CA LEU A 731 0.20 -10.00 -4.63
C LEU A 731 1.39 -9.89 -3.65
N VAL A 732 2.27 -10.89 -3.62
CA VAL A 732 3.33 -10.96 -2.61
C VAL A 732 4.66 -10.43 -3.13
N ASP A 733 5.09 -10.81 -4.34
CA ASP A 733 6.42 -10.40 -4.83
C ASP A 733 6.58 -10.30 -6.37
N GLY A 734 5.51 -10.45 -7.16
CA GLY A 734 5.45 -10.11 -8.61
C GLY A 734 6.30 -10.95 -9.59
N ASP A 735 7.48 -11.39 -9.18
CA ASP A 735 8.52 -11.99 -10.03
C ASP A 735 8.90 -13.42 -9.58
N ALA A 736 8.50 -13.84 -8.37
CA ALA A 736 8.76 -15.15 -7.76
C ALA A 736 7.49 -15.75 -7.14
N GLY A 737 7.42 -17.08 -7.01
CA GLY A 737 6.34 -17.73 -6.26
C GLY A 737 6.31 -17.25 -4.81
N ALA A 738 5.14 -17.36 -4.18
CA ALA A 738 4.93 -17.01 -2.78
C ALA A 738 4.59 -18.25 -1.98
N THR A 739 5.04 -18.32 -0.73
CA THR A 739 4.55 -19.34 0.21
C THR A 739 4.08 -18.65 1.48
N THR A 740 2.86 -18.94 1.90
CA THR A 740 2.24 -18.34 3.08
C THR A 740 1.83 -19.42 4.07
N TYR A 741 2.05 -19.17 5.35
CA TYR A 741 1.44 -19.90 6.44
C TYR A 741 0.20 -19.16 6.91
N ASP A 742 -0.91 -19.89 7.05
CA ASP A 742 -2.16 -19.38 7.58
C ASP A 742 -2.54 -20.09 8.88
N TYR A 743 -2.92 -19.29 9.88
CA TYR A 743 -3.39 -19.77 11.17
C TYR A 743 -4.80 -19.24 11.37
N VAL A 744 -5.76 -20.13 11.62
CA VAL A 744 -7.16 -19.75 11.84
C VAL A 744 -7.62 -20.37 13.13
N ARG A 745 -7.94 -19.55 14.13
CA ARG A 745 -8.50 -20.00 15.40
C ARG A 745 -9.95 -19.58 15.52
N THR A 746 -10.82 -20.53 15.84
CA THR A 746 -12.24 -20.25 16.15
C THR A 746 -12.56 -20.68 17.58
N TRP A 747 -13.25 -19.82 18.34
CA TRP A 747 -13.67 -20.14 19.70
C TRP A 747 -14.95 -19.39 20.07
N GLU A 748 -15.70 -19.95 21.02
CA GLU A 748 -16.85 -19.28 21.63
C GLU A 748 -16.43 -18.72 23.00
N ALA A 749 -16.62 -17.42 23.22
CA ALA A 749 -16.36 -16.80 24.52
C ALA A 749 -17.32 -15.65 24.82
N GLN A 750 -17.90 -15.66 26.03
CA GLN A 750 -18.74 -14.57 26.52
C GLN A 750 -19.96 -14.25 25.63
N GLY A 751 -20.50 -15.25 24.92
CA GLY A 751 -21.63 -15.08 23.99
C GLY A 751 -21.24 -14.59 22.60
N TRP A 752 -19.95 -14.66 22.26
CA TRP A 752 -19.43 -14.35 20.93
C TRP A 752 -18.76 -15.57 20.31
N ASP A 753 -19.08 -15.84 19.06
CA ASP A 753 -18.32 -16.69 18.16
C ASP A 753 -17.22 -15.83 17.52
N SER A 754 -15.98 -16.10 17.90
CA SER A 754 -14.80 -15.38 17.47
C SER A 754 -13.99 -16.20 16.47
N SER A 755 -13.47 -15.56 15.43
CA SER A 755 -12.54 -16.12 14.45
C SER A 755 -11.35 -15.20 14.30
N LEU A 756 -10.14 -15.68 14.60
CA LEU A 756 -8.87 -14.99 14.37
C LEU A 756 -8.12 -15.68 13.23
N SER A 757 -7.90 -14.96 12.14
CA SER A 757 -7.11 -15.40 10.99
C SER A 757 -5.80 -14.62 10.93
N VAL A 758 -4.70 -15.32 10.67
CA VAL A 758 -3.36 -14.73 10.60
C VAL A 758 -2.62 -15.32 9.41
N ALA A 759 -2.04 -14.44 8.58
CA ALA A 759 -1.25 -14.82 7.43
C ALA A 759 0.20 -14.36 7.60
N VAL A 760 1.14 -15.26 7.33
CA VAL A 760 2.58 -15.02 7.46
C VAL A 760 3.28 -15.45 6.18
N ASP A 761 4.21 -14.63 5.69
CA ASP A 761 5.10 -15.00 4.59
C ASP A 761 6.16 -15.99 5.09
N ALA A 762 6.16 -17.18 4.51
CA ALA A 762 7.06 -18.27 4.89
C ALA A 762 8.51 -18.03 4.45
N THR A 763 8.78 -17.10 3.53
CA THR A 763 10.15 -16.79 3.05
C THR A 763 10.91 -15.88 4.01
N SER A 764 10.19 -15.10 4.82
CA SER A 764 10.81 -14.11 5.71
C SER A 764 10.34 -14.22 7.16
N GLY A 765 9.26 -14.95 7.43
CA GLY A 765 8.57 -14.93 8.72
C GLY A 765 7.85 -13.62 9.01
N ARG A 766 7.60 -12.82 7.98
CA ARG A 766 6.90 -11.54 8.07
C ARG A 766 5.41 -11.76 8.21
N LEU A 767 4.80 -11.15 9.23
CA LEU A 767 3.36 -11.08 9.38
C LEU A 767 2.79 -10.24 8.23
N LEU A 768 1.83 -10.78 7.48
CA LEU A 768 1.20 -10.10 6.35
C LEU A 768 -0.09 -9.41 6.77
N ALA A 769 -0.96 -10.16 7.47
CA ALA A 769 -2.23 -9.67 7.95
C ALA A 769 -2.73 -10.45 9.17
N THR A 770 -3.56 -9.80 9.97
CA THR A 770 -4.39 -10.41 11.01
C THR A 770 -5.83 -9.93 10.84
N SER A 771 -6.80 -10.80 11.10
CA SER A 771 -8.21 -10.47 11.05
C SER A 771 -8.95 -11.17 12.18
N LEU A 772 -9.52 -10.41 13.10
CA LEU A 772 -10.42 -10.87 14.13
C LEU A 772 -11.85 -10.51 13.73
N ILE A 773 -12.76 -11.48 13.73
CA ILE A 773 -14.19 -11.27 13.52
C ILE A 773 -14.94 -11.89 14.69
N GLU A 774 -15.87 -11.14 15.27
CA GLU A 774 -16.71 -11.61 16.37
C GLU A 774 -18.19 -11.43 16.00
N ARG A 775 -18.96 -12.51 16.13
CA ARG A 775 -20.41 -12.56 15.90
C ARG A 775 -21.14 -13.01 17.17
N PRO A 776 -22.38 -12.61 17.43
CA PRO A 776 -23.15 -13.14 18.55
C PRO A 776 -23.38 -14.65 18.35
N ALA A 777 -23.12 -15.44 19.39
CA ALA A 777 -23.26 -16.90 19.39
C ALA A 777 -24.73 -17.38 19.47
#